data_AF-A0AAD9SHP5-F1
#
_entry.id   AF-A0AAD9SHP5-F1
#
_cell.length_a   1.000
_cell.length_b   1.000
_cell.length_c   1.000
_cell.angle_alpha   90.00
_cell.angle_beta   90.00
_cell.angle_gamma   90.00
#
_symmetry.space_group_name_H-M   'P 1'
#
loop_
_entity.id
_entity.type
_entity.pdbx_description
1 polymer ?
#
loop_
_entity_poly.entity_id
_entity_poly.type
_entity_poly.pdbx_seq_one_letter_code
_entity_poly.pdbx_strand_id
1 'polypeptide(L)'
;MVPGKMKITTNLLRLTTAAMGLLAPINAQNSSTVGPETGSLVIVGGGTLSDNIYQRVIDLAGGSDAPIVVIPTADGAESYDQDAAGAAAFRRLGVKNVTVLHTYDPQVADTEEFVRPLLDARGVWFGGGRQWRLVDAYSGTRTETEFAAVLSRGGVIGGSSAGASIQGSFLARGDTANNQVMVGDHQVGFGYIKNTAIDQHVLVRNRVFDMFDILKVRPELLGFGIDENTALVVSGNDAEVIGASYIAVYDGGFWSREGSDLKNLPDSSAIFYYLRNGDRYDLATRKVSNKKQYDGHQVLRVETNGRPNAVLKRLASISLQPWKEETVGNYFDVVVPLEKFAEFESLSLRSTTLHADLGKSIAAESAPLSTWKRQADDLSWYDTYHPYEEHIQYFEDLQTLFPNNSELISSGTSFEGRNLFGIHLWGDAGPGKPAVLYHGTVHAREWITTLVVEYLTLQLVNGYKAGDNDTRAVLDSFDFYIIPIVNPDGFVYTQTTNRLWRKNRQPGPGNSTCVGRDINRNWEFAWNPTSSGASSDPCGQTYGGEAPSDSPENKGLDGLVRQLRDTVGIKLYIDWHSYGQYFLFPYGYNETIYLPQLGKWSRTGSLMSETIRDSSDRRTTFTFGPGGAILYRSVGNSRDHVYSIGRADFSWTIELPDTGTFGFVLPPEQIRPTVEEQWAGQQVLYSLLNEIFFDDEGPA
;
A
#
# COMPACT_ATOMS: atom_id res chain seq x y z
N MET A 1 -29.90 -41.39 -73.52
CA MET A 1 -30.86 -42.46 -73.14
C MET A 1 -30.30 -43.18 -71.92
N VAL A 2 -31.15 -43.53 -70.95
CA VAL A 2 -30.85 -44.44 -69.83
C VAL A 2 -31.22 -45.85 -70.29
N PRO A 3 -30.34 -46.87 -70.17
CA PRO A 3 -30.28 -47.73 -68.96
C PRO A 3 -28.87 -48.25 -68.60
N GLY A 4 -28.62 -48.96 -67.49
CA GLY A 4 -29.50 -49.23 -66.33
C GLY A 4 -29.65 -50.71 -65.91
N LYS A 5 -28.62 -51.30 -65.26
CA LYS A 5 -28.57 -52.52 -64.39
C LYS A 5 -27.09 -52.79 -64.04
N MET A 6 -26.61 -52.86 -62.79
CA MET A 6 -26.82 -53.88 -61.72
C MET A 6 -26.39 -55.29 -62.18
N LYS A 7 -25.47 -56.05 -61.57
CA LYS A 7 -25.07 -56.35 -60.15
C LYS A 7 -23.58 -56.91 -60.18
N ILE A 8 -22.82 -57.42 -59.19
CA ILE A 8 -22.89 -57.91 -57.78
C ILE A 8 -21.47 -57.81 -57.13
N THR A 9 -21.34 -57.84 -55.78
CA THR A 9 -20.11 -58.15 -54.96
C THR A 9 -18.92 -57.16 -55.03
N THR A 10 -18.05 -57.01 -54.01
CA THR A 10 -17.58 -57.93 -52.94
C THR A 10 -17.45 -57.28 -51.54
N ASN A 11 -17.44 -58.13 -50.50
CA ASN A 11 -17.29 -57.93 -49.04
C ASN A 11 -16.62 -56.65 -48.50
N LEU A 12 -17.15 -56.19 -47.35
CA LEU A 12 -16.49 -55.30 -46.40
C LEU A 12 -16.17 -56.08 -45.11
N LEU A 13 -14.98 -55.88 -44.52
CA LEU A 13 -14.61 -56.44 -43.21
C LEU A 13 -14.06 -55.34 -42.29
N ARG A 14 -14.42 -55.37 -41.01
CA ARG A 14 -13.91 -54.43 -40.00
C ARG A 14 -12.55 -54.89 -39.48
N LEU A 15 -11.65 -53.94 -39.26
CA LEU A 15 -10.63 -54.03 -38.22
C LEU A 15 -10.26 -52.63 -37.74
N THR A 16 -10.21 -52.43 -36.43
CA THR A 16 -9.90 -51.15 -35.77
C THR A 16 -8.47 -51.18 -35.26
N THR A 17 -7.65 -50.22 -35.68
CA THR A 17 -6.30 -49.99 -35.15
C THR A 17 -6.24 -48.65 -34.44
N ALA A 18 -5.52 -48.62 -33.30
CA ALA A 18 -5.37 -47.42 -32.48
C ALA A 18 -4.37 -46.42 -33.10
N ALA A 19 -4.61 -45.14 -32.86
CA ALA A 19 -3.64 -44.08 -33.11
C ALA A 19 -3.03 -43.63 -31.77
N MET A 20 -1.70 -43.54 -31.72
CA MET A 20 -0.99 -42.95 -30.58
C MET A 20 -1.18 -41.43 -30.59
N GLY A 21 -1.88 -40.88 -29.60
CA GLY A 21 -1.80 -39.46 -29.27
C GLY A 21 -0.61 -39.21 -28.34
N LEU A 22 0.30 -38.31 -28.71
CA LEU A 22 1.26 -37.79 -27.73
C LEU A 22 0.51 -36.93 -26.73
N LEU A 23 0.61 -37.28 -25.44
CA LEU A 23 0.20 -36.39 -24.35
C LEU A 23 1.22 -35.26 -24.26
N ALA A 24 0.79 -34.05 -24.64
CA ALA A 24 1.50 -32.83 -24.24
C ALA A 24 1.43 -32.69 -22.71
N PRO A 25 2.46 -32.10 -22.05
CA PRO A 25 2.39 -31.85 -20.61
C PRO A 25 1.22 -30.92 -20.28
N ILE A 26 0.42 -31.30 -19.30
CA ILE A 26 -0.68 -30.45 -18.81
C ILE A 26 -0.06 -29.24 -18.11
N ASN A 27 -0.44 -28.04 -18.54
CA ASN A 27 0.18 -26.81 -18.09
C ASN A 27 -0.20 -26.52 -16.62
N ALA A 28 0.74 -26.69 -15.69
CA ALA A 28 0.53 -26.54 -14.25
C ALA A 28 0.49 -25.06 -13.81
N GLN A 29 -0.41 -24.28 -14.41
CA GLN A 29 -0.67 -22.88 -14.07
C GLN A 29 -2.19 -22.63 -14.02
N ASN A 30 -2.79 -22.90 -12.86
CA ASN A 30 -4.01 -22.25 -12.32
C ASN A 30 -4.44 -22.87 -10.96
N SER A 31 -3.50 -23.05 -10.04
CA SER A 31 -3.78 -23.35 -8.64
C SER A 31 -3.36 -22.17 -7.76
N SER A 32 -4.19 -21.13 -7.74
CA SER A 32 -4.07 -20.06 -6.74
C SER A 32 -4.17 -20.68 -5.35
N THR A 33 -3.27 -20.26 -4.47
CA THR A 33 -3.25 -20.65 -3.06
C THR A 33 -3.80 -19.44 -2.30
N VAL A 34 -4.91 -19.57 -1.57
CA VAL A 34 -5.77 -18.41 -1.26
C VAL A 34 -5.85 -18.05 0.24
N GLY A 35 -5.34 -18.93 1.13
CA GLY A 35 -5.53 -18.75 2.57
C GLY A 35 -7.02 -18.76 2.99
N PRO A 36 -7.38 -18.16 4.14
CA PRO A 36 -8.76 -18.01 4.58
C PRO A 36 -9.39 -16.72 4.05
N GLU A 37 -10.63 -16.78 3.55
CA GLU A 37 -11.36 -15.60 3.03
C GLU A 37 -11.62 -14.52 4.10
N THR A 38 -11.75 -14.94 5.36
CA THR A 38 -11.97 -14.10 6.54
C THR A 38 -11.27 -14.71 7.75
N GLY A 39 -10.94 -13.89 8.76
CA GLY A 39 -10.17 -14.33 9.92
C GLY A 39 -8.69 -14.52 9.60
N SER A 40 -7.98 -15.29 10.43
CA SER A 40 -6.54 -15.50 10.27
C SER A 40 -6.04 -16.86 10.78
N LEU A 41 -4.89 -17.29 10.27
CA LEU A 41 -4.17 -18.49 10.74
C LEU A 41 -2.88 -18.09 11.48
N VAL A 42 -2.48 -18.90 12.47
CA VAL A 42 -1.14 -18.83 13.10
C VAL A 42 -0.54 -20.24 13.12
N ILE A 43 0.25 -20.54 12.10
CA ILE A 43 0.72 -21.88 11.75
C ILE A 43 2.15 -22.03 12.27
N VAL A 44 2.36 -22.78 13.36
CA VAL A 44 3.61 -22.73 14.14
C VAL A 44 4.42 -24.02 14.05
N GLY A 45 5.70 -23.93 13.65
CA GLY A 45 6.54 -25.09 13.35
C GLY A 45 6.86 -25.98 14.56
N GLY A 46 6.69 -25.49 15.79
CA GLY A 46 6.75 -26.28 17.02
C GLY A 46 7.72 -25.72 18.06
N GLY A 47 8.14 -26.58 18.99
CA GLY A 47 9.17 -26.27 19.98
C GLY A 47 8.69 -25.48 21.20
N THR A 48 9.64 -24.90 21.92
CA THR A 48 9.35 -23.94 23.00
C THR A 48 8.98 -22.59 22.40
N LEU A 49 7.75 -22.14 22.65
CA LEU A 49 7.19 -20.94 22.04
C LEU A 49 7.41 -19.68 22.88
N SER A 50 7.89 -18.61 22.23
CA SER A 50 7.98 -17.28 22.81
C SER A 50 6.62 -16.57 22.85
N ASP A 51 6.43 -15.73 23.88
CA ASP A 51 5.14 -15.11 24.19
C ASP A 51 4.56 -14.25 23.05
N ASN A 52 5.40 -13.71 22.16
CA ASN A 52 4.95 -12.94 21.00
C ASN A 52 4.09 -13.75 20.01
N ILE A 53 4.33 -15.07 19.86
CA ILE A 53 3.53 -15.93 18.97
C ILE A 53 2.14 -16.16 19.58
N TYR A 54 2.06 -16.38 20.89
CA TYR A 54 0.78 -16.45 21.59
C TYR A 54 0.06 -15.10 21.61
N GLN A 55 0.78 -13.99 21.83
CA GLN A 55 0.21 -12.64 21.79
C GLN A 55 -0.41 -12.33 20.42
N ARG A 56 0.25 -12.71 19.31
CA ARG A 56 -0.31 -12.56 17.96
C ARG A 56 -1.65 -13.29 17.79
N VAL A 57 -1.84 -14.46 18.42
CA VAL A 57 -3.14 -15.16 18.46
C VAL A 57 -4.15 -14.39 19.32
N ILE A 58 -3.76 -13.88 20.49
CA ILE A 58 -4.64 -13.08 21.35
C ILE A 58 -5.13 -11.82 20.61
N ASP A 59 -4.23 -11.11 19.95
CA ASP A 59 -4.54 -9.89 19.19
C ASP A 59 -5.50 -10.18 18.03
N LEU A 60 -5.26 -11.28 17.29
CA LEU A 60 -6.12 -11.72 16.17
C LEU A 60 -7.48 -12.28 16.63
N ALA A 61 -7.59 -12.80 17.86
CA ALA A 61 -8.88 -13.17 18.46
C ALA A 61 -9.73 -11.95 18.86
N GLY A 62 -9.10 -10.79 19.08
CA GLY A 62 -9.74 -9.57 19.56
C GLY A 62 -9.36 -9.15 20.99
N GLY A 63 -8.23 -9.62 21.51
CA GLY A 63 -7.69 -9.27 22.82
C GLY A 63 -7.99 -10.29 23.93
N SER A 64 -7.58 -9.97 25.17
CA SER A 64 -7.61 -10.89 26.31
C SER A 64 -9.01 -11.21 26.87
N ASP A 65 -10.04 -10.49 26.42
CA ASP A 65 -11.45 -10.80 26.70
C ASP A 65 -12.07 -11.79 25.68
N ALA A 66 -11.38 -12.08 24.58
CA ALA A 66 -11.87 -12.97 23.52
C ALA A 66 -11.86 -14.46 23.96
N PRO A 67 -12.96 -15.23 23.76
CA PRO A 67 -12.98 -16.66 24.05
C PRO A 67 -12.04 -17.46 23.15
N ILE A 68 -11.13 -18.23 23.76
CA ILE A 68 -10.19 -19.14 23.08
C ILE A 68 -10.46 -20.59 23.48
N VAL A 69 -10.59 -21.49 22.50
CA VAL A 69 -10.73 -22.94 22.73
C VAL A 69 -9.45 -23.68 22.34
N VAL A 70 -8.97 -24.56 23.22
CA VAL A 70 -7.71 -25.31 23.07
C VAL A 70 -8.02 -26.78 22.82
N ILE A 71 -7.47 -27.32 21.74
CA ILE A 71 -7.68 -28.70 21.27
C ILE A 71 -6.36 -29.50 21.44
N PRO A 72 -6.12 -30.16 22.58
CA PRO A 72 -4.86 -30.85 22.87
C PRO A 72 -4.75 -32.24 22.20
N THR A 73 -5.87 -32.79 21.70
CA THR A 73 -6.09 -34.15 21.17
C THR A 73 -4.94 -34.82 20.38
N ALA A 74 -4.14 -34.03 19.66
CA ALA A 74 -2.97 -34.54 18.93
C ALA A 74 -1.88 -35.14 19.85
N ASP A 75 -1.75 -34.67 21.10
CA ASP A 75 -0.65 -35.01 22.02
C ASP A 75 -0.71 -36.48 22.47
N GLY A 76 -1.86 -36.96 22.97
CA GLY A 76 -2.14 -38.40 23.12
C GLY A 76 -2.55 -38.92 24.48
N ALA A 77 -2.85 -38.07 25.46
CA ALA A 77 -3.38 -38.49 26.75
C ALA A 77 -4.87 -38.88 26.64
N GLU A 78 -5.32 -39.84 27.46
CA GLU A 78 -6.71 -40.33 27.48
C GLU A 78 -7.74 -39.28 27.93
N SER A 79 -7.28 -38.23 28.61
CA SER A 79 -8.10 -37.09 29.06
C SER A 79 -7.20 -35.88 29.35
N TYR A 80 -7.80 -34.69 29.35
CA TYR A 80 -7.11 -33.43 29.67
C TYR A 80 -7.93 -32.63 30.68
N ASP A 81 -7.23 -32.00 31.63
CA ASP A 81 -7.82 -30.95 32.46
C ASP A 81 -7.87 -29.61 31.70
N GLN A 82 -8.36 -28.56 32.36
CA GLN A 82 -8.48 -27.24 31.75
C GLN A 82 -7.13 -26.49 31.64
N ASP A 83 -6.05 -26.94 32.25
CA ASP A 83 -4.72 -26.31 32.27
C ASP A 83 -3.70 -27.00 31.33
N ALA A 84 -4.19 -27.81 30.38
CA ALA A 84 -3.39 -28.33 29.26
C ALA A 84 -2.52 -27.23 28.61
N ALA A 85 -1.28 -27.56 28.21
CA ALA A 85 -0.18 -26.60 28.04
C ALA A 85 -0.48 -25.32 27.23
N GLY A 86 -1.27 -25.40 26.15
CA GLY A 86 -1.69 -24.22 25.38
C GLY A 86 -2.62 -23.29 26.15
N ALA A 87 -3.55 -23.85 26.93
CA ALA A 87 -4.47 -23.08 27.77
C ALA A 87 -3.74 -22.38 28.91
N ALA A 88 -2.78 -23.06 29.56
CA ALA A 88 -1.92 -22.45 30.57
C ALA A 88 -1.09 -21.28 30.01
N ALA A 89 -0.64 -21.35 28.75
CA ALA A 89 0.06 -20.24 28.09
C ALA A 89 -0.86 -19.03 27.86
N PHE A 90 -2.07 -19.24 27.34
CA PHE A 90 -3.05 -18.14 27.16
C PHE A 90 -3.47 -17.49 28.49
N ARG A 91 -3.71 -18.29 29.54
CA ARG A 91 -4.03 -17.74 30.88
C ARG A 91 -2.84 -16.98 31.50
N ARG A 92 -1.60 -17.43 31.29
CA ARG A 92 -0.38 -16.69 31.70
C ARG A 92 -0.32 -15.30 31.07
N LEU A 93 -0.75 -15.18 29.81
CA LEU A 93 -0.81 -13.92 29.06
C LEU A 93 -2.13 -13.15 29.27
N GLY A 94 -2.90 -13.52 30.30
CA GLY A 94 -4.05 -12.75 30.77
C GLY A 94 -5.36 -13.00 30.04
N VAL A 95 -5.45 -13.99 29.14
CA VAL A 95 -6.72 -14.36 28.49
C VAL A 95 -7.69 -14.90 29.54
N LYS A 96 -8.86 -14.28 29.65
CA LYS A 96 -9.82 -14.53 30.75
C LYS A 96 -10.72 -15.73 30.49
N ASN A 97 -11.06 -15.99 29.23
CA ASN A 97 -11.93 -17.10 28.84
C ASN A 97 -11.16 -18.08 27.94
N VAL A 98 -10.67 -19.17 28.56
CA VAL A 98 -9.93 -20.23 27.88
C VAL A 98 -10.54 -21.57 28.26
N THR A 99 -11.02 -22.33 27.27
CA THR A 99 -11.64 -23.66 27.46
C THR A 99 -10.81 -24.73 26.76
N VAL A 100 -10.50 -25.83 27.44
CA VAL A 100 -9.95 -27.05 26.81
C VAL A 100 -11.10 -27.96 26.38
N LEU A 101 -11.06 -28.40 25.12
CA LEU A 101 -12.08 -29.25 24.50
C LEU A 101 -11.40 -30.45 23.81
N HIS A 102 -11.84 -31.67 24.12
CA HIS A 102 -11.18 -32.90 23.67
C HIS A 102 -12.12 -34.11 23.66
N THR A 103 -12.06 -34.90 22.59
CA THR A 103 -12.53 -36.29 22.51
C THR A 103 -11.64 -37.08 21.54
N TYR A 104 -11.76 -38.41 21.54
CA TYR A 104 -11.32 -39.30 20.46
C TYR A 104 -12.50 -39.98 19.74
N ASP A 105 -13.73 -39.83 20.24
CA ASP A 105 -14.94 -40.40 19.64
C ASP A 105 -15.60 -39.38 18.69
N PRO A 106 -15.69 -39.66 17.37
CA PRO A 106 -16.33 -38.76 16.41
C PRO A 106 -17.84 -38.57 16.66
N GLN A 107 -18.51 -39.54 17.28
CA GLN A 107 -19.93 -39.42 17.63
C GLN A 107 -20.14 -38.39 18.75
N VAL A 108 -19.16 -38.24 19.65
CA VAL A 108 -19.15 -37.18 20.66
C VAL A 108 -18.84 -35.83 19.99
N ALA A 109 -17.86 -35.78 19.09
CA ALA A 109 -17.49 -34.57 18.34
C ALA A 109 -18.61 -34.02 17.42
N ASP A 110 -19.56 -34.86 17.00
CA ASP A 110 -20.72 -34.44 16.20
C ASP A 110 -21.92 -33.92 17.04
N THR A 111 -21.82 -33.95 18.38
CA THR A 111 -22.91 -33.50 19.26
C THR A 111 -22.97 -31.99 19.45
N GLU A 112 -24.20 -31.48 19.61
CA GLU A 112 -24.48 -30.07 19.91
C GLU A 112 -23.97 -29.63 21.29
N GLU A 113 -23.81 -30.57 22.24
CA GLU A 113 -23.22 -30.30 23.55
C GLU A 113 -21.71 -30.10 23.45
N PHE A 114 -21.00 -30.94 22.68
CA PHE A 114 -19.54 -30.87 22.53
C PHE A 114 -19.08 -29.62 21.77
N VAL A 115 -19.76 -29.24 20.68
CA VAL A 115 -19.38 -28.04 19.90
C VAL A 115 -19.73 -26.72 20.59
N ARG A 116 -20.49 -26.74 21.68
CA ARG A 116 -21.02 -25.54 22.34
C ARG A 116 -19.95 -24.47 22.68
N PRO A 117 -18.72 -24.78 23.14
CA PRO A 117 -17.69 -23.78 23.39
C PRO A 117 -17.15 -23.09 22.11
N LEU A 118 -17.34 -23.71 20.94
CA LEU A 118 -16.85 -23.20 19.65
C LEU A 118 -17.79 -22.16 19.02
N LEU A 119 -19.07 -22.12 19.40
CA LEU A 119 -20.07 -21.21 18.81
C LEU A 119 -19.69 -19.73 19.01
N ASP A 120 -19.31 -19.37 20.24
CA ASP A 120 -18.85 -18.02 20.62
C ASP A 120 -17.32 -17.86 20.49
N ALA A 121 -16.60 -18.88 20.03
CA ALA A 121 -15.14 -18.86 19.98
C ALA A 121 -14.63 -17.84 18.95
N ARG A 122 -13.63 -17.07 19.41
CA ARG A 122 -12.86 -16.11 18.61
C ARG A 122 -11.47 -16.62 18.27
N GLY A 123 -10.93 -17.55 19.07
CA GLY A 123 -9.70 -18.26 18.79
C GLY A 123 -9.85 -19.77 18.98
N VAL A 124 -9.22 -20.56 18.12
CA VAL A 124 -8.98 -22.01 18.32
C VAL A 124 -7.48 -22.27 18.29
N TRP A 125 -6.97 -23.14 19.16
CA TRP A 125 -5.56 -23.52 19.21
C TRP A 125 -5.36 -25.04 19.23
N PHE A 126 -4.73 -25.57 18.18
CA PHE A 126 -4.40 -27.00 18.08
C PHE A 126 -3.03 -27.33 18.71
N GLY A 127 -3.02 -28.34 19.58
CA GLY A 127 -1.81 -28.86 20.23
C GLY A 127 -0.85 -29.59 19.30
N GLY A 128 0.38 -29.81 19.79
CA GLY A 128 1.38 -30.66 19.15
C GLY A 128 1.11 -32.16 19.34
N GLY A 129 1.92 -33.02 18.70
CA GLY A 129 1.80 -34.48 18.83
C GLY A 129 1.68 -35.19 17.48
N ARG A 130 0.53 -35.82 17.22
CA ARG A 130 0.23 -36.61 16.01
C ARG A 130 -1.08 -36.13 15.37
N GLN A 131 -0.94 -35.49 14.21
CA GLN A 131 -1.98 -34.77 13.48
C GLN A 131 -3.09 -35.68 12.91
N TRP A 132 -2.82 -36.96 12.64
CA TRP A 132 -3.88 -37.90 12.23
C TRP A 132 -4.98 -38.06 13.30
N ARG A 133 -4.65 -37.93 14.59
CA ARG A 133 -5.64 -37.95 15.68
C ARG A 133 -6.65 -36.81 15.60
N LEU A 134 -6.30 -35.70 14.94
CA LEU A 134 -7.24 -34.60 14.69
C LEU A 134 -8.17 -34.92 13.52
N VAL A 135 -7.69 -35.65 12.51
CA VAL A 135 -8.53 -36.17 11.42
C VAL A 135 -9.51 -37.20 11.96
N ASP A 136 -9.01 -38.23 12.67
CA ASP A 136 -9.81 -39.31 13.24
C ASP A 136 -10.93 -38.78 14.14
N ALA A 137 -10.62 -37.86 15.06
CA ALA A 137 -11.57 -37.41 16.08
C ALA A 137 -12.59 -36.38 15.57
N TYR A 138 -12.28 -35.60 14.53
CA TYR A 138 -13.06 -34.41 14.17
C TYR A 138 -13.45 -34.29 12.69
N SER A 139 -12.80 -34.98 11.75
CA SER A 139 -13.07 -34.75 10.33
C SER A 139 -14.46 -35.26 9.91
N GLY A 140 -15.19 -34.44 9.16
CA GLY A 140 -16.57 -34.70 8.77
C GLY A 140 -17.61 -34.47 9.87
N THR A 141 -17.22 -33.96 11.05
CA THR A 141 -18.13 -33.67 12.16
C THR A 141 -18.54 -32.20 12.25
N ARG A 142 -19.57 -31.90 13.04
CA ARG A 142 -19.88 -30.52 13.47
C ARG A 142 -18.70 -29.80 14.12
N THR A 143 -17.77 -30.49 14.77
CA THR A 143 -16.59 -29.85 15.36
C THR A 143 -15.65 -29.27 14.29
N GLU A 144 -15.38 -29.97 13.19
CA GLU A 144 -14.61 -29.39 12.06
C GLU A 144 -15.34 -28.19 11.43
N THR A 145 -16.67 -28.27 11.36
CA THR A 145 -17.53 -27.18 10.84
C THR A 145 -17.42 -25.92 11.72
N GLU A 146 -17.51 -26.06 13.04
CA GLU A 146 -17.39 -24.91 13.95
C GLU A 146 -15.96 -24.40 14.10
N PHE A 147 -14.92 -25.24 13.92
CA PHE A 147 -13.56 -24.73 13.75
C PHE A 147 -13.47 -23.78 12.55
N ALA A 148 -13.98 -24.18 11.37
CA ALA A 148 -14.02 -23.33 10.19
C ALA A 148 -14.85 -22.05 10.40
N ALA A 149 -15.96 -22.14 11.13
CA ALA A 149 -16.83 -21.00 11.43
C ALA A 149 -16.14 -19.91 12.29
N VAL A 150 -15.10 -20.23 13.07
CA VAL A 150 -14.28 -19.22 13.77
C VAL A 150 -13.64 -18.25 12.77
N LEU A 151 -13.12 -18.75 11.64
CA LEU A 151 -12.56 -17.92 10.56
C LEU A 151 -13.65 -17.08 9.89
N SER A 152 -14.80 -17.69 9.57
CA SER A 152 -15.97 -17.00 9.00
C SER A 152 -16.51 -15.86 9.87
N ARG A 153 -16.27 -15.90 11.18
CA ARG A 153 -16.61 -14.82 12.14
C ARG A 153 -15.49 -13.79 12.30
N GLY A 154 -14.41 -13.87 11.52
CA GLY A 154 -13.23 -13.01 11.63
C GLY A 154 -12.33 -13.32 12.83
N GLY A 155 -12.36 -14.56 13.33
CA GLY A 155 -11.49 -15.05 14.41
C GLY A 155 -10.20 -15.70 13.89
N VAL A 156 -9.49 -16.38 14.79
CA VAL A 156 -8.17 -16.97 14.51
C VAL A 156 -8.12 -18.49 14.74
N ILE A 157 -7.45 -19.21 13.85
CA ILE A 157 -7.03 -20.60 14.10
C ILE A 157 -5.51 -20.63 14.24
N GLY A 158 -5.02 -20.93 15.43
CA GLY A 158 -3.62 -21.20 15.68
C GLY A 158 -3.34 -22.69 15.87
N GLY A 159 -2.08 -23.08 15.75
CA GLY A 159 -1.66 -24.42 16.17
C GLY A 159 -0.18 -24.70 15.97
N SER A 160 0.33 -25.61 16.80
CA SER A 160 1.76 -25.91 16.90
C SER A 160 2.08 -27.34 16.51
N SER A 161 3.15 -27.55 15.74
CA SER A 161 3.63 -28.88 15.32
C SER A 161 2.54 -29.65 14.55
N ALA A 162 1.93 -30.69 15.14
CA ALA A 162 0.75 -31.35 14.58
C ALA A 162 -0.40 -30.36 14.27
N GLY A 163 -0.63 -29.39 15.15
CA GLY A 163 -1.59 -28.31 14.98
C GLY A 163 -1.24 -27.29 13.89
N ALA A 164 -0.03 -27.32 13.33
CA ALA A 164 0.33 -26.59 12.12
C ALA A 164 0.03 -27.42 10.86
N SER A 165 0.51 -28.67 10.82
CA SER A 165 0.31 -29.57 9.66
C SER A 165 -1.17 -29.81 9.32
N ILE A 166 -2.06 -29.86 10.32
CA ILE A 166 -3.50 -30.08 10.11
C ILE A 166 -4.21 -28.94 9.35
N GLN A 167 -3.63 -27.72 9.35
CA GLN A 167 -4.23 -26.55 8.69
C GLN A 167 -3.97 -26.53 7.17
N GLY A 168 -3.02 -27.35 6.71
CA GLY A 168 -2.73 -27.56 5.29
C GLY A 168 -3.82 -28.39 4.60
N SER A 169 -3.88 -28.30 3.27
CA SER A 169 -4.80 -29.14 2.49
C SER A 169 -4.32 -30.60 2.41
N PHE A 170 -3.02 -30.80 2.29
CA PHE A 170 -2.37 -32.10 2.31
C PHE A 170 -1.66 -32.34 3.65
N LEU A 171 -1.98 -33.46 4.30
CA LEU A 171 -1.47 -33.80 5.62
C LEU A 171 -0.07 -34.43 5.55
N ALA A 172 0.96 -33.59 5.53
CA ALA A 172 2.34 -34.05 5.70
C ALA A 172 2.49 -34.87 6.99
N ARG A 173 3.22 -36.00 6.93
CA ARG A 173 3.52 -36.90 8.07
C ARG A 173 2.30 -37.50 8.79
N GLY A 174 1.18 -37.62 8.08
CA GLY A 174 -0.07 -38.20 8.59
C GLY A 174 -0.06 -39.71 8.89
N ASP A 175 1.01 -40.44 8.52
CA ASP A 175 1.17 -41.88 8.78
C ASP A 175 0.88 -42.26 10.23
N THR A 176 0.06 -43.29 10.48
CA THR A 176 -0.27 -43.73 11.85
C THR A 176 0.92 -44.32 12.60
N ALA A 177 1.72 -45.16 11.93
CA ALA A 177 2.79 -45.94 12.54
C ALA A 177 4.00 -45.09 13.00
N ASN A 178 4.36 -44.03 12.27
CA ASN A 178 5.51 -43.18 12.58
C ASN A 178 5.40 -41.75 12.01
N ASN A 179 6.36 -40.89 12.33
CA ASN A 179 6.40 -39.49 11.88
C ASN A 179 7.57 -39.18 10.90
N GLN A 180 8.17 -40.20 10.27
CA GLN A 180 9.17 -40.03 9.21
C GLN A 180 8.54 -40.11 7.81
N VAL A 181 7.55 -40.98 7.61
CA VAL A 181 6.83 -41.13 6.34
C VAL A 181 6.06 -39.85 5.99
N MET A 182 6.46 -39.16 4.91
CA MET A 182 5.86 -37.87 4.51
C MET A 182 4.45 -38.00 3.91
N VAL A 183 4.22 -39.04 3.12
CA VAL A 183 2.95 -39.37 2.46
C VAL A 183 2.38 -40.62 3.15
N GLY A 184 1.52 -40.40 4.15
CA GLY A 184 1.02 -41.46 5.03
C GLY A 184 -0.28 -42.12 4.56
N ASP A 185 -0.90 -42.87 5.46
CA ASP A 185 -2.28 -43.34 5.35
C ASP A 185 -3.30 -42.18 5.40
N HIS A 186 -3.06 -41.18 6.25
CA HIS A 186 -3.81 -39.93 6.29
C HIS A 186 -3.12 -38.85 5.45
N GLN A 187 -3.84 -38.30 4.47
CA GLN A 187 -3.29 -37.34 3.48
C GLN A 187 -4.12 -36.06 3.34
N VAL A 188 -5.28 -35.95 3.99
CA VAL A 188 -6.16 -34.77 3.96
C VAL A 188 -6.08 -34.07 5.30
N GLY A 189 -5.84 -32.76 5.29
CA GLY A 189 -6.01 -31.89 6.46
C GLY A 189 -7.26 -31.02 6.32
N PHE A 190 -7.59 -30.25 7.37
CA PHE A 190 -8.76 -29.36 7.36
C PHE A 190 -8.64 -28.23 6.31
N GLY A 191 -7.42 -27.96 5.81
CA GLY A 191 -7.20 -27.14 4.63
C GLY A 191 -7.68 -25.70 4.77
N TYR A 192 -7.49 -25.08 5.95
CA TYR A 192 -7.78 -23.65 6.14
C TYR A 192 -6.89 -22.77 5.24
N ILE A 193 -5.72 -23.26 4.86
CA ILE A 193 -4.96 -22.76 3.71
C ILE A 193 -5.05 -23.78 2.56
N LYS A 194 -5.62 -23.33 1.43
CA LYS A 194 -5.92 -24.16 0.24
C LYS A 194 -4.66 -24.46 -0.57
N ASN A 195 -4.58 -25.65 -1.18
CA ASN A 195 -3.50 -26.09 -2.08
C ASN A 195 -2.08 -26.11 -1.45
N THR A 196 -1.96 -26.47 -0.17
CA THR A 196 -0.67 -26.55 0.55
C THR A 196 -0.37 -27.89 1.22
N ALA A 197 0.92 -28.13 1.47
CA ALA A 197 1.43 -29.07 2.47
C ALA A 197 2.31 -28.34 3.49
N ILE A 198 2.22 -28.68 4.78
CA ILE A 198 2.91 -27.98 5.88
C ILE A 198 3.68 -28.99 6.73
N ASP A 199 5.01 -28.89 6.74
CA ASP A 199 5.90 -29.69 7.61
C ASP A 199 6.48 -28.85 8.76
N GLN A 200 6.90 -29.53 9.83
CA GLN A 200 7.13 -28.99 11.17
C GLN A 200 8.48 -29.40 11.78
N HIS A 201 9.03 -28.50 12.62
CA HIS A 201 10.37 -28.58 13.22
C HIS A 201 11.49 -28.82 12.18
N VAL A 202 11.42 -28.15 11.03
CA VAL A 202 12.12 -28.58 9.82
C VAL A 202 13.66 -28.43 9.88
N LEU A 203 14.21 -27.33 10.41
CA LEU A 203 15.67 -27.14 10.43
C LEU A 203 16.31 -27.84 11.62
N VAL A 204 15.74 -27.70 12.82
CA VAL A 204 16.25 -28.34 14.04
C VAL A 204 16.26 -29.88 13.96
N ARG A 205 15.48 -30.48 13.05
CA ARG A 205 15.49 -31.92 12.75
C ARG A 205 16.20 -32.30 11.43
N ASN A 206 16.79 -31.35 10.69
CA ASN A 206 17.47 -31.55 9.40
C ASN A 206 16.57 -32.14 8.28
N ARG A 207 15.30 -31.71 8.19
CA ARG A 207 14.26 -32.28 7.31
C ARG A 207 13.91 -31.44 6.07
N VAL A 208 14.75 -30.46 5.74
CA VAL A 208 14.42 -29.46 4.70
C VAL A 208 14.28 -30.04 3.28
N PHE A 209 14.71 -31.28 3.05
CA PHE A 209 14.52 -31.96 1.76
C PHE A 209 13.29 -32.89 1.72
N ASP A 210 12.70 -33.23 2.87
CA ASP A 210 11.60 -34.20 2.99
C ASP A 210 10.33 -33.73 2.26
N MET A 211 10.08 -32.42 2.18
CA MET A 211 8.91 -31.85 1.48
C MET A 211 8.87 -32.24 0.00
N PHE A 212 10.03 -32.46 -0.64
CA PHE A 212 10.07 -32.92 -2.03
C PHE A 212 9.47 -34.32 -2.22
N ASP A 213 9.35 -35.16 -1.18
CA ASP A 213 8.65 -36.44 -1.30
C ASP A 213 7.13 -36.28 -1.45
N ILE A 214 6.55 -35.19 -0.95
CA ILE A 214 5.15 -34.81 -1.23
C ILE A 214 5.07 -34.20 -2.63
N LEU A 215 5.94 -33.25 -2.96
CA LEU A 215 5.87 -32.53 -4.24
C LEU A 215 6.16 -33.41 -5.47
N LYS A 216 6.91 -34.52 -5.32
CA LYS A 216 7.06 -35.56 -6.37
C LYS A 216 5.75 -36.23 -6.75
N VAL A 217 4.79 -36.34 -5.83
CA VAL A 217 3.49 -36.99 -6.07
C VAL A 217 2.32 -36.00 -6.16
N ARG A 218 2.49 -34.77 -5.67
CA ARG A 218 1.51 -33.68 -5.66
C ARG A 218 2.18 -32.34 -6.03
N PRO A 219 2.68 -32.18 -7.27
CA PRO A 219 3.48 -31.02 -7.69
C PRO A 219 2.70 -29.70 -7.82
N GLU A 220 1.36 -29.73 -7.74
CA GLU A 220 0.51 -28.53 -7.75
C GLU A 220 0.48 -27.79 -6.41
N LEU A 221 0.85 -28.47 -5.33
CA LEU A 221 0.84 -27.92 -3.97
C LEU A 221 1.96 -26.90 -3.77
N LEU A 222 1.68 -25.91 -2.91
CA LEU A 222 2.68 -25.05 -2.30
C LEU A 222 3.18 -25.69 -0.99
N GLY A 223 4.47 -25.98 -0.90
CA GLY A 223 5.06 -26.50 0.34
C GLY A 223 5.51 -25.39 1.28
N PHE A 224 5.25 -25.57 2.58
CA PHE A 224 5.86 -24.79 3.66
C PHE A 224 6.56 -25.71 4.67
N GLY A 225 7.82 -25.44 4.97
CA GLY A 225 8.59 -26.12 6.01
C GLY A 225 8.90 -25.16 7.15
N ILE A 226 8.22 -25.28 8.28
CA ILE A 226 8.27 -24.31 9.38
C ILE A 226 9.14 -24.86 10.51
N ASP A 227 10.13 -24.09 10.96
CA ASP A 227 11.03 -24.50 12.04
C ASP A 227 10.49 -24.17 13.45
N GLU A 228 11.14 -24.67 14.49
CA GLU A 228 10.75 -24.37 15.88
C GLU A 228 10.78 -22.86 16.20
N ASN A 229 9.93 -22.47 17.16
CA ASN A 229 9.69 -21.09 17.59
C ASN A 229 9.48 -20.08 16.44
N THR A 230 8.85 -20.52 15.36
CA THR A 230 8.60 -19.74 14.14
C THR A 230 7.18 -20.05 13.63
N ALA A 231 6.49 -19.04 13.14
CA ALA A 231 5.11 -19.14 12.67
C ALA A 231 4.88 -18.42 11.34
N LEU A 232 4.00 -18.99 10.52
CA LEU A 232 3.37 -18.31 9.39
C LEU A 232 2.00 -17.79 9.84
N VAL A 233 1.82 -16.47 9.82
CA VAL A 233 0.56 -15.79 10.14
C VAL A 233 -0.13 -15.46 8.82
N VAL A 234 -1.32 -15.98 8.56
CA VAL A 234 -2.00 -15.86 7.25
C VAL A 234 -3.32 -15.11 7.39
N SER A 235 -3.55 -14.11 6.54
CA SER A 235 -4.81 -13.35 6.46
C SER A 235 -5.15 -13.09 4.99
N GLY A 236 -6.16 -13.77 4.45
CA GLY A 236 -6.36 -13.84 3.01
C GLY A 236 -5.11 -14.43 2.31
N ASN A 237 -4.69 -13.79 1.23
CA ASN A 237 -3.50 -14.17 0.48
C ASN A 237 -2.16 -13.79 1.15
N ASP A 238 -2.14 -12.90 2.14
CA ASP A 238 -0.91 -12.40 2.76
C ASP A 238 -0.46 -13.30 3.91
N ALA A 239 0.79 -13.77 3.85
CA ALA A 239 1.39 -14.68 4.81
C ALA A 239 2.69 -14.11 5.39
N GLU A 240 2.66 -13.71 6.66
CA GLU A 240 3.75 -13.08 7.41
C GLU A 240 4.55 -14.13 8.20
N VAL A 241 5.89 -14.07 8.14
CA VAL A 241 6.76 -14.88 8.99
C VAL A 241 7.06 -14.13 10.29
N ILE A 242 6.82 -14.76 11.45
CA ILE A 242 7.22 -14.26 12.77
C ILE A 242 8.00 -15.33 13.55
N GLY A 243 8.87 -14.91 14.47
CA GLY A 243 9.57 -15.80 15.40
C GLY A 243 11.10 -15.75 15.29
N ALA A 244 11.76 -16.83 15.72
CA ALA A 244 13.21 -16.84 15.96
C ALA A 244 14.04 -17.55 14.87
N SER A 245 13.43 -18.36 14.01
CA SER A 245 14.10 -19.13 12.95
C SER A 245 13.48 -18.80 11.58
N TYR A 246 13.39 -19.79 10.68
CA TYR A 246 13.05 -19.61 9.28
C TYR A 246 11.87 -20.48 8.84
N ILE A 247 11.29 -20.11 7.70
CA ILE A 247 10.33 -20.92 6.93
C ILE A 247 10.94 -21.20 5.56
N ALA A 248 11.02 -22.48 5.20
CA ALA A 248 11.34 -22.90 3.84
C ALA A 248 10.07 -22.86 2.97
N VAL A 249 10.15 -22.20 1.82
CA VAL A 249 9.08 -22.10 0.82
C VAL A 249 9.44 -22.95 -0.39
N TYR A 250 8.49 -23.79 -0.82
CA TYR A 250 8.65 -24.74 -1.93
C TYR A 250 7.55 -24.46 -2.96
N ASP A 251 7.80 -23.50 -3.84
CA ASP A 251 6.88 -23.05 -4.90
C ASP A 251 7.40 -23.27 -6.33
N GLY A 252 8.61 -23.80 -6.48
CA GLY A 252 9.32 -23.97 -7.75
C GLY A 252 10.05 -22.73 -8.26
N GLY A 253 9.85 -21.58 -7.61
CA GLY A 253 10.57 -20.33 -7.84
C GLY A 253 11.78 -20.18 -6.91
N PHE A 254 12.46 -19.03 -7.02
CA PHE A 254 13.60 -18.68 -6.18
C PHE A 254 13.52 -17.22 -5.74
N TRP A 255 13.83 -16.95 -4.47
CA TRP A 255 14.00 -15.60 -3.96
C TRP A 255 15.23 -15.50 -3.06
N SER A 256 15.82 -14.30 -3.05
CA SER A 256 17.05 -13.98 -2.34
C SER A 256 17.12 -12.46 -2.14
N ARG A 257 17.31 -12.02 -0.89
CA ARG A 257 17.49 -10.59 -0.54
C ARG A 257 18.73 -9.95 -1.20
N GLU A 258 19.65 -10.77 -1.71
CA GLU A 258 20.86 -10.38 -2.42
C GLU A 258 20.69 -10.40 -3.96
N GLY A 259 19.48 -10.68 -4.45
CA GLY A 259 19.22 -10.96 -5.87
C GLY A 259 19.58 -12.38 -6.30
N SER A 260 19.33 -12.66 -7.58
CA SER A 260 19.42 -13.99 -8.22
C SER A 260 20.48 -14.07 -9.31
N ASP A 261 20.88 -12.95 -9.88
CA ASP A 261 21.32 -12.86 -11.29
C ASP A 261 22.74 -13.41 -11.53
N LEU A 262 23.44 -13.75 -10.44
CA LEU A 262 24.76 -14.37 -10.42
C LEU A 262 24.74 -15.80 -9.86
N LYS A 263 23.56 -16.38 -9.58
CA LYS A 263 23.38 -17.69 -8.93
C LYS A 263 22.96 -18.74 -9.97
N ASN A 264 23.78 -19.76 -10.17
CA ASN A 264 23.40 -20.96 -10.93
C ASN A 264 22.42 -21.79 -10.08
N LEU A 265 21.13 -21.67 -10.36
CA LEU A 265 20.07 -22.40 -9.65
C LEU A 265 19.93 -23.85 -10.15
N PRO A 266 19.50 -24.80 -9.29
CA PRO A 266 19.12 -26.14 -9.73
C PRO A 266 17.77 -26.13 -10.47
N ASP A 267 17.27 -27.30 -10.87
CA ASP A 267 15.93 -27.42 -11.44
C ASP A 267 14.84 -26.99 -10.43
N SER A 268 13.79 -26.32 -10.92
CA SER A 268 12.61 -25.89 -10.15
C SER A 268 12.04 -26.95 -9.20
N SER A 269 12.04 -28.23 -9.61
CA SER A 269 11.58 -29.37 -8.81
C SER A 269 12.45 -29.70 -7.59
N ALA A 270 13.58 -29.02 -7.43
CA ALA A 270 14.54 -29.14 -6.33
C ALA A 270 14.90 -27.78 -5.69
N ILE A 271 14.24 -26.67 -6.06
CA ILE A 271 14.43 -25.37 -5.40
C ILE A 271 13.51 -25.25 -4.17
N PHE A 272 14.08 -24.69 -3.11
CA PHE A 272 13.36 -24.00 -2.04
C PHE A 272 14.19 -22.77 -1.63
N TYR A 273 13.58 -21.84 -0.91
CA TYR A 273 14.29 -20.70 -0.32
C TYR A 273 13.73 -20.36 1.07
N TYR A 274 14.47 -19.56 1.84
CA TYR A 274 14.09 -19.21 3.21
C TYR A 274 13.48 -17.82 3.31
N LEU A 275 12.42 -17.74 4.10
CA LEU A 275 11.88 -16.52 4.68
C LEU A 275 12.20 -16.49 6.19
N ARG A 276 12.40 -15.29 6.73
CA ARG A 276 12.69 -15.03 8.15
C ARG A 276 11.69 -14.02 8.74
N ASN A 277 11.71 -13.84 10.06
CA ASN A 277 10.87 -12.86 10.76
C ASN A 277 10.80 -11.49 10.03
N GLY A 278 9.59 -11.07 9.66
CA GLY A 278 9.29 -9.83 8.94
C GLY A 278 9.31 -9.92 7.40
N ASP A 279 9.64 -11.08 6.82
CA ASP A 279 9.30 -11.37 5.43
C ASP A 279 7.80 -11.70 5.29
N ARG A 280 7.17 -11.26 4.21
CA ARG A 280 5.80 -11.65 3.84
C ARG A 280 5.76 -12.32 2.48
N TYR A 281 4.77 -13.17 2.25
CA TYR A 281 4.58 -13.92 1.02
C TYR A 281 3.12 -13.85 0.57
N ASP A 282 2.89 -13.44 -0.67
CA ASP A 282 1.58 -13.46 -1.31
C ASP A 282 1.32 -14.85 -1.91
N LEU A 283 0.35 -15.56 -1.33
CA LEU A 283 0.00 -16.94 -1.65
C LEU A 283 -0.59 -17.08 -3.07
N ALA A 284 -1.34 -16.09 -3.55
CA ALA A 284 -2.06 -16.16 -4.82
C ALA A 284 -1.12 -15.97 -6.02
N THR A 285 -0.19 -15.02 -5.92
CA THR A 285 0.83 -14.73 -6.93
C THR A 285 2.11 -15.55 -6.75
N ARG A 286 2.25 -16.25 -5.61
CA ARG A 286 3.43 -17.03 -5.19
C ARG A 286 4.71 -16.18 -5.20
N LYS A 287 4.69 -15.04 -4.50
CA LYS A 287 5.81 -14.08 -4.47
C LYS A 287 6.08 -13.55 -3.07
N VAL A 288 7.37 -13.37 -2.75
CA VAL A 288 7.79 -12.65 -1.55
C VAL A 288 7.48 -11.16 -1.71
N SER A 289 6.72 -10.61 -0.77
CA SER A 289 6.31 -9.21 -0.76
C SER A 289 7.42 -8.34 -0.18
N ASN A 290 7.91 -7.40 -0.98
CA ASN A 290 8.84 -6.35 -0.54
C ASN A 290 8.09 -5.16 0.12
N LYS A 291 6.78 -5.24 0.33
CA LYS A 291 5.98 -4.14 0.87
C LYS A 291 6.42 -3.81 2.29
N LYS A 292 6.92 -2.59 2.51
CA LYS A 292 7.32 -2.08 3.81
C LYS A 292 6.11 -2.03 4.73
N GLN A 293 6.24 -2.71 5.86
CA GLN A 293 5.22 -2.83 6.88
C GLN A 293 5.21 -1.62 7.80
N TYR A 294 4.02 -1.33 8.34
CA TYR A 294 3.77 -0.24 9.30
C TYR A 294 2.90 -0.70 10.48
N ASP A 295 2.57 -2.00 10.55
CA ASP A 295 1.81 -2.60 11.66
C ASP A 295 2.49 -2.27 13.00
N GLY A 296 1.70 -1.81 13.97
CA GLY A 296 2.18 -1.41 15.29
C GLY A 296 3.13 -0.20 15.30
N HIS A 297 3.49 0.40 14.16
CA HIS A 297 4.15 1.71 14.14
C HIS A 297 3.15 2.78 14.56
N GLN A 298 3.59 3.78 15.29
CA GLN A 298 2.77 4.97 15.60
C GLN A 298 3.30 6.17 14.82
N VAL A 299 2.42 7.17 14.69
CA VAL A 299 2.86 8.53 14.38
C VAL A 299 2.61 9.37 15.62
N LEU A 300 3.67 10.03 16.09
CA LEU A 300 3.63 10.89 17.26
C LEU A 300 3.95 12.33 16.85
N ARG A 301 3.07 13.28 17.22
CA ARG A 301 3.32 14.71 17.14
C ARG A 301 4.14 15.15 18.33
N VAL A 302 5.42 15.43 18.13
CA VAL A 302 6.43 15.68 19.16
C VAL A 302 6.66 17.18 19.31
N GLU A 303 6.34 17.77 20.47
CA GLU A 303 6.48 19.22 20.65
C GLU A 303 7.95 19.70 20.63
N THR A 304 8.26 20.72 19.84
CA THR A 304 9.58 21.36 19.82
C THR A 304 9.78 22.34 20.99
N ASN A 305 8.69 22.90 21.55
CA ASN A 305 8.73 23.97 22.56
C ASN A 305 9.69 25.11 22.20
N GLY A 306 9.71 25.52 20.92
CA GLY A 306 10.62 26.55 20.40
C GLY A 306 12.09 26.12 20.30
N ARG A 307 12.39 24.81 20.40
CA ARG A 307 13.75 24.25 20.37
C ARG A 307 13.90 23.11 19.34
N PRO A 308 13.51 23.29 18.05
CA PRO A 308 13.50 22.23 17.04
C PRO A 308 14.82 21.46 16.96
N ASN A 309 15.96 22.16 16.86
CA ASN A 309 17.29 21.54 16.77
C ASN A 309 17.65 20.64 17.97
N ALA A 310 17.11 20.91 19.16
CA ALA A 310 17.32 20.06 20.34
C ALA A 310 16.48 18.79 20.31
N VAL A 311 15.27 18.84 19.73
CA VAL A 311 14.41 17.67 19.52
C VAL A 311 14.95 16.82 18.37
N LEU A 312 15.33 17.41 17.24
CA LEU A 312 15.98 16.71 16.12
C LEU A 312 17.21 15.91 16.59
N LYS A 313 18.07 16.51 17.43
CA LYS A 313 19.25 15.83 17.98
C LYS A 313 18.89 14.64 18.90
N ARG A 314 17.74 14.66 19.58
CA ARG A 314 17.25 13.54 20.39
C ARG A 314 16.67 12.43 19.49
N LEU A 315 15.82 12.77 18.53
CA LEU A 315 15.25 11.81 17.57
C LEU A 315 16.35 11.08 16.79
N ALA A 316 17.34 11.83 16.27
CA ALA A 316 18.48 11.27 15.56
C ALA A 316 19.36 10.36 16.42
N SER A 317 19.37 10.51 17.76
CA SER A 317 20.15 9.64 18.65
C SER A 317 19.61 8.21 18.76
N ILE A 318 18.37 7.98 18.34
CA ILE A 318 17.72 6.65 18.22
C ILE A 318 17.38 6.31 16.77
N SER A 319 18.03 6.99 15.82
CA SER A 319 17.85 6.86 14.36
C SER A 319 16.46 7.19 13.82
N LEU A 320 15.69 8.04 14.52
CA LEU A 320 14.41 8.57 14.01
C LEU A 320 14.58 9.93 13.34
N GLN A 321 13.73 10.18 12.34
CA GLN A 321 13.63 11.43 11.59
C GLN A 321 12.17 11.90 11.53
N PRO A 322 11.90 13.21 11.39
CA PRO A 322 10.55 13.71 11.14
C PRO A 322 9.91 13.11 9.89
N TRP A 323 8.59 12.90 9.94
CA TRP A 323 7.76 12.46 8.82
C TRP A 323 7.67 13.55 7.74
N LYS A 324 7.66 14.82 8.17
CA LYS A 324 7.79 16.04 7.37
C LYS A 324 9.05 16.79 7.87
N GLU A 325 10.02 17.08 7.02
CA GLU A 325 11.33 17.67 7.43
C GLU A 325 11.26 19.18 7.80
N GLU A 326 10.06 19.72 8.01
CA GLU A 326 9.78 21.16 8.16
C GLU A 326 10.08 21.64 9.58
N THR A 327 10.79 22.75 9.72
CA THR A 327 11.36 23.20 11.00
C THR A 327 10.65 24.39 11.64
N VAL A 328 9.78 25.10 10.92
CA VAL A 328 8.98 26.23 11.46
C VAL A 328 7.71 25.70 12.12
N GLY A 329 7.90 24.82 13.11
CA GLY A 329 6.83 24.15 13.83
C GLY A 329 7.04 24.16 15.35
N ASN A 330 5.95 24.34 16.10
CA ASN A 330 5.91 24.02 17.52
C ASN A 330 5.93 22.50 17.80
N TYR A 331 5.95 21.68 16.74
CA TYR A 331 6.05 20.23 16.78
C TYR A 331 6.81 19.67 15.55
N PHE A 332 7.20 18.40 15.62
CA PHE A 332 7.50 17.53 14.48
C PHE A 332 6.59 16.31 14.55
N ASP A 333 6.01 15.90 13.42
CA ASP A 333 5.33 14.61 13.35
C ASP A 333 6.38 13.53 13.02
N VAL A 334 6.38 12.41 13.73
CA VAL A 334 7.45 11.39 13.70
C VAL A 334 6.83 9.99 13.61
N VAL A 335 7.27 9.19 12.63
CA VAL A 335 6.94 7.76 12.58
C VAL A 335 7.86 6.99 13.52
N VAL A 336 7.29 6.26 14.49
CA VAL A 336 8.01 5.45 15.48
C VAL A 336 7.71 3.96 15.23
N PRO A 337 8.70 3.15 14.82
CA PRO A 337 8.56 1.70 14.73
C PRO A 337 8.29 1.01 16.07
N LEU A 338 7.64 -0.16 16.04
CA LEU A 338 7.25 -0.92 17.23
C LEU A 338 8.45 -1.25 18.13
N GLU A 339 9.57 -1.63 17.53
CA GLU A 339 10.83 -1.92 18.20
C GLU A 339 11.54 -0.68 18.79
N LYS A 340 11.06 0.53 18.49
CA LYS A 340 11.66 1.81 18.94
C LYS A 340 10.88 2.54 20.03
N PHE A 341 9.72 2.05 20.50
CA PHE A 341 8.95 2.77 21.53
C PHE A 341 9.71 2.97 22.84
N ALA A 342 10.29 1.93 23.43
CA ALA A 342 11.03 2.06 24.68
C ALA A 342 12.24 3.01 24.56
N GLU A 343 12.89 3.06 23.39
CA GLU A 343 13.94 4.04 23.10
C GLU A 343 13.37 5.47 22.98
N PHE A 344 12.23 5.65 22.29
CA PHE A 344 11.56 6.94 22.14
C PHE A 344 11.06 7.49 23.47
N GLU A 345 10.39 6.68 24.30
CA GLU A 345 9.91 7.09 25.63
C GLU A 345 11.07 7.55 26.52
N SER A 346 12.23 6.89 26.43
CA SER A 346 13.44 7.30 27.18
C SER A 346 13.91 8.73 26.85
N LEU A 347 13.60 9.26 25.65
CA LEU A 347 13.92 10.64 25.28
C LEU A 347 13.13 11.68 26.09
N SER A 348 12.07 11.27 26.81
CA SER A 348 11.21 12.14 27.63
C SER A 348 10.70 13.37 26.87
N LEU A 349 10.27 13.16 25.61
CA LEU A 349 9.70 14.19 24.75
C LEU A 349 8.18 14.20 24.90
N ARG A 350 7.57 15.36 25.16
CA ARG A 350 6.10 15.44 25.14
C ARG A 350 5.63 15.24 23.70
N SER A 351 4.68 14.34 23.53
CA SER A 351 4.06 14.08 22.25
C SER A 351 2.58 13.70 22.39
N THR A 352 1.84 13.76 21.29
CA THR A 352 0.47 13.26 21.16
C THR A 352 0.38 12.28 20.01
N THR A 353 -0.28 11.15 20.21
CA THR A 353 -0.47 10.14 19.16
C THR A 353 -1.44 10.63 18.10
N LEU A 354 -1.01 10.58 16.83
CA LEU A 354 -1.81 10.86 15.65
C LEU A 354 -2.38 9.55 15.09
N HIS A 355 -1.48 8.60 14.79
CA HIS A 355 -1.83 7.23 14.44
C HIS A 355 -1.35 6.29 15.56
N ALA A 356 -2.28 5.59 16.22
CA ALA A 356 -1.96 4.57 17.23
C ALA A 356 -1.53 3.22 16.60
N ASP A 357 -1.87 3.01 15.34
CA ASP A 357 -1.37 1.94 14.48
C ASP A 357 -1.42 2.42 13.03
N LEU A 358 -0.25 2.74 12.47
CA LEU A 358 -0.11 3.27 11.11
C LEU A 358 -0.36 2.19 10.05
N GLY A 359 -0.08 0.93 10.34
CA GLY A 359 -0.43 -0.20 9.47
C GLY A 359 -1.94 -0.34 9.30
N LYS A 360 -2.68 -0.32 10.42
CA LYS A 360 -4.16 -0.27 10.39
C LYS A 360 -4.70 0.98 9.68
N SER A 361 -4.04 2.13 9.84
CA SER A 361 -4.44 3.37 9.17
C SER A 361 -4.30 3.27 7.64
N ILE A 362 -3.18 2.73 7.17
CA ILE A 362 -2.92 2.49 5.74
C ILE A 362 -3.84 1.39 5.17
N ALA A 363 -4.17 0.38 5.98
CA ALA A 363 -5.12 -0.66 5.60
C ALA A 363 -6.55 -0.11 5.44
N ALA A 364 -6.99 0.79 6.33
CA ALA A 364 -8.27 1.48 6.22
C ALA A 364 -8.31 2.43 5.00
N GLU A 365 -7.23 3.16 4.74
CA GLU A 365 -7.09 3.99 3.53
C GLU A 365 -7.17 3.17 2.23
N SER A 366 -6.69 1.93 2.26
CA SER A 366 -6.69 1.01 1.11
C SER A 366 -7.99 0.19 0.98
N ALA A 367 -8.99 0.41 1.83
CA ALA A 367 -10.23 -0.37 1.84
C ALA A 367 -11.24 0.21 0.82
N PRO A 368 -11.71 -0.57 -0.18
CA PRO A 368 -12.67 -0.09 -1.16
C PRO A 368 -14.05 0.14 -0.51
N LEU A 369 -14.39 1.40 -0.22
CA LEU A 369 -15.66 1.78 0.42
C LEU A 369 -16.89 1.53 -0.47
N SER A 370 -16.71 1.47 -1.79
CA SER A 370 -17.79 1.11 -2.73
C SER A 370 -17.25 0.47 -4.02
N THR A 371 -18.12 -0.25 -4.74
CA THR A 371 -17.90 -0.60 -6.14
C THR A 371 -18.32 0.57 -7.03
N TRP A 372 -17.39 1.50 -7.27
CA TRP A 372 -17.58 2.61 -8.21
C TRP A 372 -17.87 2.10 -9.63
N LYS A 373 -18.57 2.88 -10.44
CA LYS A 373 -18.75 2.58 -11.87
C LYS A 373 -17.72 3.34 -12.68
N ARG A 374 -17.09 2.66 -13.64
CA ARG A 374 -16.13 3.26 -14.57
C ARG A 374 -16.83 4.16 -15.59
N GLN A 375 -17.14 5.38 -15.14
CA GLN A 375 -17.65 6.50 -15.93
C GLN A 375 -17.06 7.78 -15.31
N ALA A 376 -16.38 8.62 -16.09
CA ALA A 376 -15.67 9.78 -15.53
C ALA A 376 -16.60 10.89 -14.97
N ASP A 377 -17.91 10.82 -15.21
CA ASP A 377 -18.93 11.68 -14.61
C ASP A 377 -19.61 11.08 -13.35
N ASP A 378 -19.20 9.88 -12.91
CA ASP A 378 -19.67 9.28 -11.66
C ASP A 378 -18.85 9.79 -10.46
N LEU A 379 -19.48 10.57 -9.58
CA LEU A 379 -18.83 11.15 -8.40
C LEU A 379 -18.30 10.09 -7.41
N SER A 380 -18.69 8.82 -7.51
CA SER A 380 -18.13 7.74 -6.68
C SER A 380 -16.64 7.45 -6.92
N TRP A 381 -16.05 7.97 -8.01
CA TRP A 381 -14.59 8.07 -8.14
C TRP A 381 -13.95 8.83 -6.95
N TYR A 382 -14.62 9.83 -6.39
CA TYR A 382 -14.12 10.63 -5.26
C TYR A 382 -14.45 10.06 -3.86
N ASP A 383 -14.88 8.80 -3.78
CA ASP A 383 -15.10 8.06 -2.51
C ASP A 383 -13.95 7.12 -2.13
N THR A 384 -12.88 7.00 -2.95
CA THR A 384 -11.70 6.15 -2.69
C THR A 384 -10.46 6.65 -3.45
N TYR A 385 -9.27 6.16 -3.07
CA TYR A 385 -8.05 6.23 -3.90
C TYR A 385 -8.00 5.06 -4.88
N HIS A 386 -7.25 5.21 -5.98
CA HIS A 386 -7.22 4.26 -7.10
C HIS A 386 -5.79 3.85 -7.51
N PRO A 387 -5.59 2.69 -8.17
CA PRO A 387 -4.33 2.32 -8.80
C PRO A 387 -3.88 3.32 -9.88
N TYR A 388 -2.57 3.47 -10.06
CA TYR A 388 -1.97 4.34 -11.08
C TYR A 388 -2.56 4.18 -12.49
N GLU A 389 -2.80 2.93 -12.91
CA GLU A 389 -3.35 2.62 -14.23
C GLU A 389 -4.79 3.11 -14.42
N GLU A 390 -5.57 3.25 -13.35
CA GLU A 390 -6.95 3.77 -13.42
C GLU A 390 -6.95 5.30 -13.55
N HIS A 391 -5.99 6.00 -12.95
CA HIS A 391 -5.79 7.44 -13.15
C HIS A 391 -5.43 7.81 -14.60
N ILE A 392 -4.71 6.94 -15.32
CA ILE A 392 -4.47 7.13 -16.76
C ILE A 392 -5.81 7.03 -17.53
N GLN A 393 -6.58 5.97 -17.29
CA GLN A 393 -7.88 5.77 -17.94
C GLN A 393 -8.84 6.93 -17.65
N TYR A 394 -8.82 7.47 -16.43
CA TYR A 394 -9.68 8.60 -16.04
C TYR A 394 -9.44 9.84 -16.92
N PHE A 395 -8.19 10.14 -17.29
CA PHE A 395 -7.87 11.26 -18.20
C PHE A 395 -8.23 10.96 -19.67
N GLU A 396 -8.11 9.71 -20.12
CA GLU A 396 -8.62 9.28 -21.45
C GLU A 396 -10.16 9.41 -21.53
N ASP A 397 -10.86 9.04 -20.46
CA ASP A 397 -12.31 9.15 -20.34
C ASP A 397 -12.75 10.63 -20.28
N LEU A 398 -12.02 11.50 -19.55
CA LEU A 398 -12.24 12.95 -19.55
C LEU A 398 -12.03 13.59 -20.94
N GLN A 399 -11.01 13.18 -21.69
CA GLN A 399 -10.80 13.65 -23.07
C GLN A 399 -11.94 13.18 -23.98
N THR A 400 -12.38 11.92 -23.82
CA THR A 400 -13.53 11.35 -24.52
C THR A 400 -14.85 12.10 -24.20
N LEU A 401 -14.97 12.64 -22.98
CA LEU A 401 -16.08 13.50 -22.57
C LEU A 401 -16.02 14.92 -23.16
N PHE A 402 -14.87 15.39 -23.69
CA PHE A 402 -14.66 16.77 -24.18
C PHE A 402 -13.79 16.87 -25.47
N PRO A 403 -14.07 16.09 -26.52
CA PRO A 403 -13.06 15.72 -27.54
C PRO A 403 -12.70 16.81 -28.56
N ASN A 404 -13.50 17.88 -28.66
CA ASN A 404 -13.21 19.03 -29.56
C ASN A 404 -12.40 20.14 -28.86
N ASN A 405 -12.31 20.06 -27.54
CA ASN A 405 -11.84 21.11 -26.64
C ASN A 405 -10.75 20.61 -25.69
N SER A 406 -10.19 19.43 -25.98
CA SER A 406 -9.10 18.84 -25.21
C SER A 406 -8.25 17.84 -26.00
N GLU A 407 -6.97 17.74 -25.64
CA GLU A 407 -6.04 16.70 -26.11
C GLU A 407 -5.23 16.10 -24.95
N LEU A 408 -4.84 14.84 -25.06
CA LEU A 408 -3.91 14.20 -24.12
C LEU A 408 -2.48 14.68 -24.39
N ILE A 409 -1.76 15.02 -23.32
CA ILE A 409 -0.39 15.54 -23.37
C ILE A 409 0.56 14.69 -22.53
N SER A 410 1.86 14.89 -22.74
CA SER A 410 2.91 14.42 -21.84
C SER A 410 4.04 15.45 -21.78
N SER A 411 4.56 15.75 -20.59
CA SER A 411 5.76 16.58 -20.46
C SER A 411 7.07 15.79 -20.64
N GLY A 412 7.01 14.46 -20.71
CA GLY A 412 8.18 13.59 -20.84
C GLY A 412 7.96 12.21 -20.23
N THR A 413 9.05 11.54 -19.86
CA THR A 413 9.02 10.24 -19.17
C THR A 413 9.78 10.30 -17.85
N SER A 414 9.34 9.50 -16.88
CA SER A 414 10.03 9.23 -15.62
C SER A 414 11.27 8.34 -15.80
N PHE A 415 11.99 8.09 -14.71
CA PHE A 415 13.18 7.23 -14.74
C PHE A 415 12.90 5.77 -15.15
N GLU A 416 11.82 5.17 -14.66
CA GLU A 416 11.38 3.81 -15.04
C GLU A 416 10.57 3.79 -16.35
N GLY A 417 10.45 4.94 -17.05
CA GLY A 417 9.92 5.02 -18.42
C GLY A 417 8.41 5.23 -18.55
N ARG A 418 7.72 5.66 -17.50
CA ARG A 418 6.29 6.01 -17.54
C ARG A 418 6.10 7.45 -18.05
N ASN A 419 5.04 7.72 -18.81
CA ASN A 419 4.73 9.08 -19.25
C ASN A 419 4.34 9.96 -18.05
N LEU A 420 4.79 11.23 -18.07
CA LEU A 420 4.22 12.30 -17.24
C LEU A 420 2.95 12.79 -17.95
N PHE A 421 1.93 11.93 -17.94
CA PHE A 421 0.68 12.08 -18.70
C PHE A 421 -0.20 13.20 -18.14
N GLY A 422 -1.01 13.79 -19.01
CA GLY A 422 -1.97 14.83 -18.62
C GLY A 422 -2.96 15.16 -19.74
N ILE A 423 -3.72 16.24 -19.55
CA ILE A 423 -4.65 16.78 -20.55
C ILE A 423 -4.43 18.29 -20.71
N HIS A 424 -4.67 18.78 -21.92
CA HIS A 424 -4.70 20.19 -22.28
C HIS A 424 -6.16 20.54 -22.67
N LEU A 425 -6.74 21.60 -22.10
CA LEU A 425 -8.13 22.04 -22.30
C LEU A 425 -8.20 23.47 -22.85
N TRP A 426 -9.16 23.76 -23.74
CA TRP A 426 -9.38 25.10 -24.32
C TRP A 426 -10.85 25.42 -24.62
N GLY A 427 -11.26 26.69 -24.48
CA GLY A 427 -12.57 27.21 -24.90
C GLY A 427 -12.77 27.40 -26.42
N ASP A 428 -13.88 28.02 -26.84
CA ASP A 428 -14.46 27.95 -28.19
C ASP A 428 -13.53 28.43 -29.31
N ALA A 429 -12.61 29.34 -29.00
CA ALA A 429 -11.66 29.91 -29.95
C ALA A 429 -10.53 28.95 -30.40
N GLY A 430 -10.44 27.75 -29.81
CA GLY A 430 -9.27 26.87 -29.94
C GLY A 430 -8.15 27.25 -28.95
N PRO A 431 -7.02 26.51 -28.94
CA PRO A 431 -5.89 26.79 -28.06
C PRO A 431 -5.03 27.96 -28.58
N GLY A 432 -4.27 28.57 -27.66
CA GLY A 432 -3.37 29.70 -27.90
C GLY A 432 -3.49 30.86 -26.90
N LYS A 433 -4.18 30.70 -25.76
CA LYS A 433 -4.27 31.72 -24.70
C LYS A 433 -3.23 31.44 -23.59
N PRO A 434 -2.98 32.40 -22.67
CA PRO A 434 -2.07 32.20 -21.54
C PRO A 434 -2.42 30.98 -20.70
N ALA A 435 -1.41 30.19 -20.33
CA ALA A 435 -1.57 28.88 -19.73
C ALA A 435 -1.91 28.93 -18.24
N VAL A 436 -2.83 28.08 -17.81
CA VAL A 436 -2.94 27.62 -16.42
C VAL A 436 -2.27 26.25 -16.33
N LEU A 437 -1.13 26.15 -15.64
CA LEU A 437 -0.35 24.91 -15.50
C LEU A 437 -0.56 24.31 -14.11
N TYR A 438 -1.22 23.15 -14.04
CA TYR A 438 -1.36 22.38 -12.82
C TYR A 438 -0.53 21.11 -12.87
N HIS A 439 0.12 20.77 -11.75
CA HIS A 439 0.61 19.42 -11.55
C HIS A 439 0.53 18.95 -10.10
N GLY A 440 0.36 17.64 -9.92
CA GLY A 440 0.17 16.99 -8.62
C GLY A 440 1.06 15.77 -8.43
N THR A 441 1.01 15.20 -7.21
CA THR A 441 1.77 14.01 -6.80
C THR A 441 3.25 14.12 -7.20
N VAL A 442 3.87 15.28 -6.98
CA VAL A 442 5.32 15.46 -7.17
C VAL A 442 6.10 14.74 -6.06
N HIS A 443 5.54 14.72 -4.85
CA HIS A 443 5.91 13.76 -3.83
C HIS A 443 4.92 12.58 -3.86
N ALA A 444 5.43 11.37 -4.00
CA ALA A 444 4.60 10.20 -4.32
C ALA A 444 3.54 9.80 -3.28
N ARG A 445 3.74 10.14 -2.00
CA ARG A 445 2.85 9.77 -0.88
C ARG A 445 1.65 10.71 -0.68
N GLU A 446 1.58 11.81 -1.43
CA GLU A 446 0.65 12.91 -1.21
C GLU A 446 -0.64 12.73 -2.04
N TRP A 447 -1.26 11.54 -1.90
CA TRP A 447 -2.28 10.98 -2.80
C TRP A 447 -3.51 11.86 -3.04
N ILE A 448 -3.95 12.63 -2.04
CA ILE A 448 -5.10 13.55 -2.15
C ILE A 448 -4.92 14.60 -3.26
N THR A 449 -3.68 14.92 -3.65
CA THR A 449 -3.37 15.90 -4.69
C THR A 449 -3.87 15.47 -6.08
N THR A 450 -3.77 14.18 -6.41
CA THR A 450 -4.29 13.62 -7.67
C THR A 450 -5.81 13.78 -7.75
N LEU A 451 -6.52 13.41 -6.69
CA LEU A 451 -7.99 13.48 -6.63
C LEU A 451 -8.50 14.93 -6.71
N VAL A 452 -7.81 15.89 -6.09
CA VAL A 452 -8.13 17.32 -6.26
C VAL A 452 -7.93 17.77 -7.71
N VAL A 453 -6.78 17.49 -8.31
CA VAL A 453 -6.49 17.89 -9.70
C VAL A 453 -7.49 17.26 -10.69
N GLU A 454 -7.88 16.01 -10.46
CA GLU A 454 -8.93 15.33 -11.21
C GLU A 454 -10.31 15.99 -11.08
N TYR A 455 -10.71 16.36 -9.86
CA TYR A 455 -11.99 17.03 -9.62
C TYR A 455 -12.06 18.39 -10.30
N LEU A 456 -11.00 19.20 -10.20
CA LEU A 456 -10.91 20.49 -10.89
C LEU A 456 -11.04 20.30 -12.41
N THR A 457 -10.41 19.26 -12.97
CA THR A 457 -10.51 18.91 -14.40
C THR A 457 -11.95 18.52 -14.79
N LEU A 458 -12.60 17.67 -13.97
CA LEU A 458 -14.00 17.26 -14.20
C LEU A 458 -14.96 18.45 -14.14
N GLN A 459 -14.80 19.36 -13.18
CA GLN A 459 -15.67 20.54 -13.04
C GLN A 459 -15.51 21.50 -14.22
N LEU A 460 -14.28 21.74 -14.71
CA LEU A 460 -14.04 22.53 -15.92
C LEU A 460 -14.74 21.91 -17.15
N VAL A 461 -14.61 20.60 -17.35
CA VAL A 461 -15.27 19.87 -18.45
C VAL A 461 -16.80 19.94 -18.33
N ASN A 462 -17.35 19.67 -17.15
CA ASN A 462 -18.80 19.61 -16.94
C ASN A 462 -19.46 20.99 -16.97
N GLY A 463 -18.87 22.02 -16.36
CA GLY A 463 -19.37 23.39 -16.42
C GLY A 463 -19.43 23.90 -17.86
N TYR A 464 -18.35 23.70 -18.64
CA TYR A 464 -18.33 24.10 -20.05
C TYR A 464 -19.43 23.41 -20.86
N LYS A 465 -19.58 22.09 -20.70
CA LYS A 465 -20.61 21.28 -21.39
C LYS A 465 -22.04 21.62 -20.96
N ALA A 466 -22.24 22.01 -19.70
CA ALA A 466 -23.53 22.49 -19.19
C ALA A 466 -23.88 23.90 -19.69
N GLY A 467 -22.93 24.62 -20.28
CA GLY A 467 -23.09 26.00 -20.70
C GLY A 467 -22.94 27.02 -19.57
N ASP A 468 -22.25 26.65 -18.48
CA ASP A 468 -21.97 27.56 -17.37
C ASP A 468 -21.13 28.76 -17.83
N ASN A 469 -21.60 29.97 -17.52
CA ASN A 469 -21.00 31.20 -18.03
C ASN A 469 -19.60 31.44 -17.46
N ASP A 470 -19.40 31.15 -16.18
CA ASP A 470 -18.14 31.42 -15.49
C ASP A 470 -17.06 30.43 -15.95
N THR A 471 -17.40 29.14 -16.02
CA THR A 471 -16.50 28.09 -16.53
C THR A 471 -16.14 28.32 -18.01
N ARG A 472 -17.08 28.77 -18.84
CA ARG A 472 -16.79 29.16 -20.23
C ARG A 472 -15.88 30.38 -20.31
N ALA A 473 -16.18 31.46 -19.57
CA ALA A 473 -15.33 32.65 -19.54
C ALA A 473 -13.89 32.34 -19.10
N VAL A 474 -13.69 31.37 -18.21
CA VAL A 474 -12.37 30.88 -17.78
C VAL A 474 -11.64 30.14 -18.91
N LEU A 475 -12.27 29.15 -19.57
CA LEU A 475 -11.65 28.39 -20.67
C LEU A 475 -11.52 29.18 -22.00
N ASP A 476 -12.35 30.20 -22.20
CA ASP A 476 -12.21 31.16 -23.30
C ASP A 476 -11.07 32.15 -23.04
N SER A 477 -10.73 32.41 -21.77
CA SER A 477 -9.62 33.30 -21.36
C SER A 477 -8.26 32.60 -21.27
N PHE A 478 -8.23 31.32 -20.90
CA PHE A 478 -7.01 30.56 -20.57
C PHE A 478 -7.08 29.13 -21.10
N ASP A 479 -5.93 28.56 -21.46
CA ASP A 479 -5.82 27.13 -21.74
C ASP A 479 -5.21 26.40 -20.54
N PHE A 480 -5.80 25.27 -20.15
CA PHE A 480 -5.40 24.55 -18.94
C PHE A 480 -4.53 23.34 -19.31
N TYR A 481 -3.30 23.29 -18.81
CA TYR A 481 -2.37 22.18 -18.95
C TYR A 481 -2.27 21.46 -17.61
N ILE A 482 -2.75 20.23 -17.53
CA ILE A 482 -2.98 19.53 -16.26
C ILE A 482 -2.28 18.17 -16.26
N ILE A 483 -1.31 17.98 -15.35
CA ILE A 483 -0.49 16.76 -15.22
C ILE A 483 -0.65 16.19 -13.79
N PRO A 484 -1.62 15.29 -13.54
CA PRO A 484 -2.04 14.88 -12.18
C PRO A 484 -0.98 14.14 -11.35
N ILE A 485 -0.02 13.48 -12.02
CA ILE A 485 1.01 12.65 -11.40
C ILE A 485 2.34 12.86 -12.12
N VAL A 486 3.21 13.72 -11.58
CA VAL A 486 4.55 13.95 -12.17
C VAL A 486 5.64 13.03 -11.63
N ASN A 487 5.33 12.25 -10.60
CA ASN A 487 6.21 11.23 -10.03
C ASN A 487 5.56 9.83 -10.15
N PRO A 488 5.26 9.35 -11.37
CA PRO A 488 4.50 8.11 -11.57
C PRO A 488 5.20 6.88 -10.99
N ASP A 489 6.54 6.83 -11.10
CA ASP A 489 7.32 5.71 -10.55
C ASP A 489 7.27 5.69 -9.01
N GLY A 490 7.39 6.87 -8.38
CA GLY A 490 7.27 6.99 -6.95
C GLY A 490 5.85 6.62 -6.49
N PHE A 491 4.82 7.09 -7.20
CA PHE A 491 3.42 6.80 -6.87
C PHE A 491 3.11 5.30 -6.95
N VAL A 492 3.47 4.62 -8.04
CA VAL A 492 3.39 3.15 -8.15
C VAL A 492 4.20 2.47 -7.04
N TYR A 493 5.38 3.00 -6.69
CA TYR A 493 6.17 2.47 -5.57
C TYR A 493 5.49 2.68 -4.21
N THR A 494 4.66 3.70 -4.01
CA THR A 494 3.85 3.83 -2.77
C THR A 494 2.73 2.80 -2.67
N GLN A 495 2.06 2.49 -3.78
CA GLN A 495 0.97 1.51 -3.83
C GLN A 495 1.50 0.07 -3.62
N THR A 496 2.60 -0.26 -4.31
CA THR A 496 3.20 -1.60 -4.34
C THR A 496 4.15 -1.89 -3.17
N THR A 497 4.98 -0.93 -2.76
CA THR A 497 6.21 -1.23 -1.99
C THR A 497 6.39 -0.40 -0.72
N ASN A 498 6.12 0.91 -0.72
CA ASN A 498 6.35 1.75 0.47
C ASN A 498 5.45 2.99 0.46
N ARG A 499 4.29 2.90 1.11
CA ARG A 499 3.24 3.94 1.14
C ARG A 499 3.72 5.36 1.47
N LEU A 500 4.81 5.50 2.24
CA LEU A 500 5.35 6.79 2.67
C LEU A 500 6.58 7.27 1.87
N TRP A 501 6.86 6.64 0.73
CA TRP A 501 7.91 7.07 -0.20
C TRP A 501 7.60 8.46 -0.79
N ARG A 502 8.62 9.33 -0.84
CA ARG A 502 8.49 10.72 -1.29
C ARG A 502 9.06 10.97 -2.68
N LYS A 503 10.28 10.49 -2.92
CA LYS A 503 11.18 10.87 -4.03
C LYS A 503 10.81 10.21 -5.37
N ASN A 504 11.51 10.53 -6.46
CA ASN A 504 11.46 9.73 -7.69
C ASN A 504 12.13 8.35 -7.48
N ARG A 505 12.30 7.56 -8.55
CA ARG A 505 12.88 6.20 -8.50
C ARG A 505 14.29 6.06 -9.10
N GLN A 506 14.91 7.16 -9.49
CA GLN A 506 16.26 7.18 -10.06
C GLN A 506 17.33 6.75 -9.02
N PRO A 507 18.17 5.73 -9.30
CA PRO A 507 19.23 5.28 -8.40
C PRO A 507 20.20 6.38 -7.96
N GLY A 508 20.71 6.26 -6.73
CA GLY A 508 21.69 7.21 -6.18
C GLY A 508 23.06 7.15 -6.88
N PRO A 509 23.91 8.17 -6.67
CA PRO A 509 25.20 8.30 -7.34
C PRO A 509 26.21 7.22 -6.93
N GLY A 510 27.04 6.81 -7.89
CA GLY A 510 28.17 5.91 -7.67
C GLY A 510 27.77 4.57 -7.05
N ASN A 511 28.25 4.31 -5.84
CA ASN A 511 27.96 3.07 -5.09
C ASN A 511 26.88 3.28 -4.00
N SER A 512 26.05 4.32 -4.09
CA SER A 512 24.97 4.55 -3.12
C SER A 512 23.87 3.50 -3.27
N THR A 513 23.45 2.90 -2.16
CA THR A 513 22.29 1.99 -2.09
C THR A 513 20.95 2.74 -1.95
N CYS A 514 21.00 4.06 -1.76
CA CYS A 514 19.82 4.91 -1.65
C CYS A 514 19.28 5.33 -3.02
N VAL A 515 17.98 5.57 -3.11
CA VAL A 515 17.26 5.82 -4.37
C VAL A 515 16.47 7.11 -4.28
N GLY A 516 16.35 7.81 -5.40
CA GLY A 516 15.43 8.91 -5.64
C GLY A 516 16.02 10.30 -5.38
N ARG A 517 15.66 11.26 -6.26
CA ARG A 517 15.73 12.71 -6.01
C ARG A 517 14.37 13.21 -5.51
N ASP A 518 14.39 14.25 -4.68
CA ASP A 518 13.21 15.06 -4.43
C ASP A 518 13.01 16.01 -5.61
N ILE A 519 11.97 15.75 -6.42
CA ILE A 519 11.66 16.54 -7.62
C ILE A 519 11.43 18.01 -7.27
N ASN A 520 10.85 18.30 -6.09
CA ASN A 520 10.66 19.67 -5.61
C ASN A 520 11.88 20.24 -4.83
N ARG A 521 13.07 19.67 -5.05
CA ARG A 521 14.39 20.22 -4.69
C ARG A 521 15.40 20.20 -5.85
N ASN A 522 14.98 19.74 -7.02
CA ASN A 522 15.83 19.50 -8.18
C ASN A 522 15.66 20.55 -9.29
N TRP A 523 14.80 21.56 -9.13
CA TRP A 523 14.64 22.63 -10.14
C TRP A 523 15.83 23.60 -10.17
N GLU A 524 16.12 24.17 -11.34
CA GLU A 524 17.30 25.05 -11.56
C GLU A 524 17.36 26.27 -10.62
N PHE A 525 16.20 26.88 -10.32
CA PHE A 525 16.21 28.18 -9.68
C PHE A 525 16.60 28.09 -8.20
N ALA A 526 17.62 28.85 -7.83
CA ALA A 526 18.23 28.83 -6.50
C ALA A 526 18.63 27.41 -6.01
N TRP A 527 18.92 26.49 -6.92
CA TRP A 527 19.36 25.13 -6.59
C TRP A 527 20.64 25.13 -5.75
N ASN A 528 20.58 24.58 -4.55
CA ASN A 528 21.73 24.51 -3.63
C ASN A 528 21.55 23.41 -2.56
N PRO A 529 21.83 22.13 -2.89
CA PRO A 529 21.57 20.99 -2.00
C PRO A 529 22.45 20.95 -0.74
N THR A 530 23.47 21.81 -0.62
CA THR A 530 24.31 21.92 0.59
C THR A 530 23.86 23.03 1.54
N SER A 531 22.77 23.75 1.20
CA SER A 531 22.20 24.83 2.01
C SER A 531 20.90 24.40 2.71
N SER A 532 20.51 25.13 3.78
CA SER A 532 19.26 24.86 4.50
C SER A 532 18.06 24.94 3.55
N GLY A 533 17.27 23.85 3.52
CA GLY A 533 16.09 23.68 2.67
C GLY A 533 16.17 22.50 1.71
N ALA A 534 17.35 21.89 1.54
CA ALA A 534 17.54 20.65 0.78
C ALA A 534 18.65 19.79 1.42
N SER A 535 18.88 18.59 0.88
CA SER A 535 19.97 17.70 1.29
C SER A 535 20.86 17.32 0.11
N SER A 536 22.16 17.15 0.38
CA SER A 536 23.15 16.58 -0.53
C SER A 536 23.46 15.11 -0.24
N ASP A 537 22.84 14.51 0.78
CA ASP A 537 22.89 13.08 1.06
C ASP A 537 21.83 12.34 0.21
N PRO A 538 22.23 11.39 -0.68
CA PRO A 538 21.30 10.56 -1.45
C PRO A 538 20.25 9.81 -0.63
N CYS A 539 20.49 9.58 0.66
CA CYS A 539 19.55 8.92 1.58
C CYS A 539 18.52 9.86 2.22
N GLY A 540 18.74 11.18 2.20
CA GLY A 540 17.80 12.18 2.73
C GLY A 540 16.50 12.27 1.93
N GLN A 541 15.39 12.68 2.57
CA GLN A 541 14.09 12.79 1.88
C GLN A 541 14.03 14.00 0.96
N THR A 542 14.76 15.09 1.26
CA THR A 542 14.91 16.27 0.40
C THR A 542 16.20 16.27 -0.45
N TYR A 543 16.66 15.09 -0.91
CA TYR A 543 17.88 15.00 -1.72
C TYR A 543 17.71 15.71 -3.07
N GLY A 544 18.46 16.79 -3.29
CA GLY A 544 18.30 17.70 -4.44
C GLY A 544 18.92 17.23 -5.76
N GLY A 545 19.54 16.04 -5.80
CA GLY A 545 20.27 15.52 -6.98
C GLY A 545 21.75 15.89 -7.01
N GLU A 546 22.42 15.52 -8.10
CA GLU A 546 23.84 15.81 -8.36
C GLU A 546 24.04 17.15 -9.08
N ALA A 547 23.03 17.59 -9.81
CA ALA A 547 22.98 18.84 -10.56
C ALA A 547 21.51 19.35 -10.60
N PRO A 548 21.28 20.64 -10.90
CA PRO A 548 19.94 21.13 -11.20
C PRO A 548 19.36 20.42 -12.43
N SER A 549 18.08 20.08 -12.36
CA SER A 549 17.33 19.30 -13.33
C SER A 549 18.08 18.04 -13.77
N ASP A 550 18.68 17.29 -12.83
CA ASP A 550 19.34 16.01 -13.14
C ASP A 550 18.34 14.84 -13.32
N SER A 551 17.13 14.96 -12.76
CA SER A 551 16.06 13.98 -12.93
C SER A 551 15.40 14.07 -14.31
N PRO A 552 14.90 12.96 -14.88
CA PRO A 552 14.13 13.00 -16.13
C PRO A 552 12.78 13.68 -15.95
N GLU A 553 12.16 13.60 -14.77
CA GLU A 553 10.89 14.28 -14.46
C GLU A 553 11.05 15.81 -14.50
N ASN A 554 12.07 16.37 -13.82
CA ASN A 554 12.34 17.81 -13.83
C ASN A 554 12.70 18.33 -15.23
N LYS A 555 13.43 17.56 -16.05
CA LYS A 555 13.75 17.93 -17.44
C LYS A 555 12.50 18.08 -18.29
N GLY A 556 11.52 17.18 -18.13
CA GLY A 556 10.25 17.26 -18.84
C GLY A 556 9.41 18.45 -18.40
N LEU A 557 9.28 18.66 -17.09
CA LEU A 557 8.49 19.76 -16.53
C LEU A 557 9.08 21.14 -16.85
N ASP A 558 10.38 21.33 -16.72
CA ASP A 558 11.08 22.56 -17.12
C ASP A 558 10.99 22.79 -18.64
N GLY A 559 11.08 21.72 -19.44
CA GLY A 559 10.82 21.76 -20.88
C GLY A 559 9.45 22.35 -21.22
N LEU A 560 8.38 21.86 -20.57
CA LEU A 560 7.02 22.39 -20.74
C LEU A 560 6.89 23.83 -20.24
N VAL A 561 7.44 24.15 -19.07
CA VAL A 561 7.42 25.51 -18.50
C VAL A 561 8.07 26.52 -19.44
N ARG A 562 9.23 26.20 -20.03
CA ARG A 562 9.91 27.06 -21.01
C ARG A 562 9.13 27.17 -22.32
N GLN A 563 8.57 26.06 -22.80
CA GLN A 563 7.71 26.06 -24.00
C GLN A 563 6.53 27.02 -23.80
N LEU A 564 5.76 26.88 -22.72
CA LEU A 564 4.59 27.73 -22.45
C LEU A 564 4.98 29.19 -22.29
N ARG A 565 6.06 29.49 -21.55
CA ARG A 565 6.60 30.86 -21.41
C ARG A 565 6.93 31.51 -22.75
N ASP A 566 7.56 30.76 -23.66
CA ASP A 566 8.08 31.31 -24.92
C ASP A 566 7.04 31.31 -26.06
N THR A 567 5.85 30.71 -25.87
CA THR A 567 4.74 30.70 -26.86
C THR A 567 3.50 31.49 -26.43
N VAL A 568 2.93 31.20 -25.26
CA VAL A 568 1.62 31.72 -24.80
C VAL A 568 1.68 32.52 -23.50
N GLY A 569 2.76 32.38 -22.73
CA GLY A 569 2.88 32.88 -21.35
C GLY A 569 2.15 31.98 -20.34
N ILE A 570 2.57 32.04 -19.07
CA ILE A 570 1.92 31.29 -17.98
C ILE A 570 1.16 32.30 -17.11
N LYS A 571 -0.16 32.15 -16.99
CA LYS A 571 -1.00 33.00 -16.16
C LYS A 571 -1.05 32.54 -14.71
N LEU A 572 -1.20 31.24 -14.53
CA LEU A 572 -1.26 30.59 -13.23
C LEU A 572 -0.46 29.30 -13.29
N TYR A 573 0.29 29.04 -12.24
CA TYR A 573 0.89 27.74 -11.99
C TYR A 573 0.60 27.32 -10.54
N ILE A 574 0.26 26.03 -10.34
CA ILE A 574 0.11 25.44 -9.01
C ILE A 574 0.80 24.07 -8.95
N ASP A 575 1.70 23.92 -7.98
CA ASP A 575 2.19 22.63 -7.49
C ASP A 575 1.30 22.16 -6.33
N TRP A 576 0.61 21.03 -6.51
CA TRP A 576 -0.35 20.50 -5.54
C TRP A 576 0.32 19.48 -4.61
N HIS A 577 0.22 19.74 -3.31
CA HIS A 577 0.89 19.02 -2.22
C HIS A 577 -0.05 18.61 -1.10
N SER A 578 0.44 17.78 -0.17
CA SER A 578 -0.15 17.66 1.17
C SER A 578 0.95 17.43 2.21
N TYR A 579 0.80 17.75 3.48
CA TYR A 579 -0.38 18.27 4.17
C TYR A 579 -0.01 19.51 5.00
N GLY A 580 -0.98 20.39 5.22
CA GLY A 580 -0.82 21.47 6.20
C GLY A 580 -1.83 22.61 6.10
N GLN A 581 -2.63 22.68 5.03
CA GLN A 581 -3.53 23.80 4.72
C GLN A 581 -2.78 25.12 4.54
N TYR A 582 -1.92 25.17 3.51
CA TYR A 582 -1.17 26.37 3.13
C TYR A 582 -1.31 26.76 1.66
N PHE A 583 -1.32 28.06 1.38
CA PHE A 583 -1.08 28.64 0.05
C PHE A 583 0.27 29.36 0.05
N LEU A 584 1.31 28.72 -0.47
CA LEU A 584 2.67 29.25 -0.47
C LEU A 584 2.94 30.04 -1.75
N PHE A 585 3.48 31.24 -1.58
CA PHE A 585 3.95 32.13 -2.64
C PHE A 585 5.49 32.12 -2.73
N PRO A 586 6.11 32.61 -3.81
CA PRO A 586 7.53 32.89 -3.80
C PRO A 586 7.87 33.98 -2.76
N TYR A 587 9.04 33.95 -2.13
CA TYR A 587 10.10 32.96 -2.30
C TYR A 587 10.16 31.93 -1.17
N GLY A 588 10.56 30.71 -1.54
CA GLY A 588 10.98 29.65 -0.62
C GLY A 588 12.47 29.67 -0.35
N TYR A 589 13.31 30.01 -1.35
CA TYR A 589 14.77 29.93 -1.20
C TYR A 589 15.36 30.98 -0.23
N ASN A 590 14.59 32.02 0.11
CA ASN A 590 14.95 33.07 1.05
C ASN A 590 13.71 33.55 1.83
N GLU A 591 13.81 33.53 3.15
CA GLU A 591 12.73 33.83 4.10
C GLU A 591 12.47 35.35 4.27
N THR A 592 13.33 36.21 3.68
CA THR A 592 13.24 37.68 3.82
C THR A 592 13.03 38.43 2.50
N ILE A 593 12.79 37.74 1.38
CA ILE A 593 12.50 38.36 0.08
C ILE A 593 11.02 38.19 -0.26
N TYR A 594 10.35 39.32 -0.46
CA TYR A 594 8.95 39.43 -0.79
C TYR A 594 8.79 39.85 -2.26
N LEU A 595 7.69 39.43 -2.91
CA LEU A 595 7.33 39.90 -4.24
C LEU A 595 6.79 41.34 -4.18
N PRO A 596 7.06 42.20 -5.17
CA PRO A 596 6.39 43.52 -5.27
C PRO A 596 4.86 43.39 -5.25
N GLN A 597 4.33 42.35 -5.90
CA GLN A 597 2.90 42.07 -6.01
C GLN A 597 2.31 41.33 -4.78
N LEU A 598 2.98 41.35 -3.61
CA LEU A 598 2.53 40.58 -2.44
C LEU A 598 1.10 40.93 -2.00
N GLY A 599 0.68 42.19 -2.12
CA GLY A 599 -0.69 42.63 -1.80
C GLY A 599 -1.75 41.91 -2.64
N LYS A 600 -1.56 41.86 -3.97
CA LYS A 600 -2.39 41.09 -4.92
C LYS A 600 -2.53 39.64 -4.48
N TRP A 601 -1.40 38.96 -4.27
CA TRP A 601 -1.37 37.53 -3.94
C TRP A 601 -1.99 37.23 -2.58
N SER A 602 -1.75 38.09 -1.58
CA SER A 602 -2.31 37.95 -0.23
C SER A 602 -3.82 38.19 -0.21
N ARG A 603 -4.34 39.16 -0.98
CA ARG A 603 -5.79 39.37 -1.17
C ARG A 603 -6.44 38.14 -1.80
N THR A 604 -5.85 37.57 -2.85
CA THR A 604 -6.33 36.32 -3.47
C THR A 604 -6.32 35.16 -2.46
N GLY A 605 -5.23 34.98 -1.71
CA GLY A 605 -5.11 33.94 -0.69
C GLY A 605 -6.16 34.04 0.43
N SER A 606 -6.46 35.26 0.89
CA SER A 606 -7.51 35.51 1.89
C SER A 606 -8.88 35.12 1.34
N LEU A 607 -9.25 35.63 0.15
CA LEU A 607 -10.55 35.37 -0.45
C LEU A 607 -10.77 33.88 -0.76
N MET A 608 -9.74 33.17 -1.22
CA MET A 608 -9.79 31.70 -1.39
C MET A 608 -9.98 30.99 -0.05
N SER A 609 -9.20 31.34 0.97
CA SER A 609 -9.23 30.71 2.30
C SER A 609 -10.58 30.94 2.99
N GLU A 610 -11.12 32.15 2.89
CA GLU A 610 -12.46 32.51 3.40
C GLU A 610 -13.56 31.75 2.65
N THR A 611 -13.47 31.62 1.33
CA THR A 611 -14.46 30.89 0.52
C THR A 611 -14.45 29.39 0.81
N ILE A 612 -13.27 28.77 0.92
CA ILE A 612 -13.11 27.35 1.32
C ILE A 612 -13.66 27.13 2.74
N ARG A 613 -13.38 28.04 3.66
CA ARG A 613 -13.88 27.99 5.04
C ARG A 613 -15.40 28.10 5.11
N ASP A 614 -16.00 28.91 4.23
CA ASP A 614 -17.43 29.22 4.24
C ASP A 614 -18.26 28.35 3.28
N SER A 615 -17.63 27.50 2.45
CA SER A 615 -18.32 26.54 1.58
C SER A 615 -18.72 25.22 2.26
N SER A 616 -18.17 24.91 3.45
CA SER A 616 -18.46 23.64 4.16
C SER A 616 -18.51 23.77 5.69
N ASP A 617 -19.20 22.82 6.34
CA ASP A 617 -19.24 22.68 7.80
C ASP A 617 -17.89 22.25 8.41
N ARG A 618 -16.90 21.79 7.61
CA ARG A 618 -15.54 21.52 8.08
C ARG A 618 -14.78 22.79 8.49
N ARG A 619 -15.19 23.96 7.99
CA ARG A 619 -14.56 25.27 8.26
C ARG A 619 -13.06 25.29 7.91
N THR A 620 -12.64 24.48 6.93
CA THR A 620 -11.24 24.33 6.51
C THR A 620 -10.63 25.69 6.21
N THR A 621 -9.55 26.05 6.91
CA THR A 621 -8.92 27.37 6.77
C THR A 621 -7.46 27.18 6.36
N PHE A 622 -7.01 27.95 5.37
CA PHE A 622 -5.66 27.92 4.84
C PHE A 622 -4.85 29.14 5.28
N THR A 623 -3.59 28.92 5.65
CA THR A 623 -2.60 29.99 5.94
C THR A 623 -1.84 30.34 4.66
N PHE A 624 -1.63 31.61 4.35
CA PHE A 624 -1.08 32.04 3.06
C PHE A 624 0.05 33.07 3.19
N GLY A 625 0.98 33.07 2.23
CA GLY A 625 2.16 33.95 2.23
C GLY A 625 3.41 33.31 1.60
N PRO A 626 4.56 34.02 1.61
CA PRO A 626 5.80 33.51 1.03
C PRO A 626 6.31 32.25 1.73
N GLY A 627 6.53 31.16 1.00
CA GLY A 627 6.78 29.84 1.56
C GLY A 627 7.98 29.76 2.51
N GLY A 628 9.03 30.54 2.24
CA GLY A 628 10.19 30.67 3.11
C GLY A 628 9.86 31.30 4.46
N ALA A 629 8.99 32.31 4.47
CA ALA A 629 8.60 33.05 5.66
C ALA A 629 7.53 32.33 6.50
N ILE A 630 6.60 31.61 5.87
CA ILE A 630 5.44 31.01 6.56
C ILE A 630 5.56 29.50 6.83
N LEU A 631 6.44 28.77 6.15
CA LEU A 631 6.56 27.31 6.29
C LEU A 631 7.99 26.85 6.56
N TYR A 632 8.96 27.16 5.68
CA TYR A 632 10.41 26.98 5.86
C TYR A 632 11.16 27.38 4.59
N ARG A 633 12.43 27.78 4.74
CA ARG A 633 13.35 27.88 3.61
C ARG A 633 13.44 26.58 2.80
N SER A 634 13.15 26.65 1.51
CA SER A 634 13.17 25.53 0.55
C SER A 634 13.88 25.92 -0.75
N VAL A 635 14.90 25.17 -1.19
CA VAL A 635 15.75 25.53 -2.35
C VAL A 635 15.59 24.55 -3.51
N GLY A 636 15.79 25.00 -4.76
CA GLY A 636 15.54 24.19 -5.95
C GLY A 636 14.07 23.77 -6.10
N ASN A 637 13.14 24.62 -5.62
CA ASN A 637 11.71 24.33 -5.63
C ASN A 637 11.02 24.86 -6.90
N SER A 638 9.92 24.20 -7.23
CA SER A 638 9.13 24.35 -8.45
C SER A 638 8.52 25.74 -8.60
N ARG A 639 7.80 26.19 -7.57
CA ARG A 639 7.11 27.48 -7.47
C ARG A 639 8.03 28.68 -7.68
N ASP A 640 9.19 28.70 -7.03
CA ASP A 640 10.17 29.77 -7.21
C ASP A 640 10.76 29.73 -8.64
N HIS A 641 10.96 28.53 -9.21
CA HIS A 641 11.44 28.38 -10.59
C HIS A 641 10.41 28.81 -11.64
N VAL A 642 9.15 28.38 -11.56
CA VAL A 642 8.12 28.74 -12.54
C VAL A 642 7.78 30.24 -12.46
N TYR A 643 7.97 30.88 -11.30
CA TYR A 643 7.98 32.33 -11.20
C TYR A 643 9.20 32.96 -11.91
N SER A 644 10.43 32.66 -11.47
CA SER A 644 11.62 33.41 -11.91
C SER A 644 12.13 33.03 -13.31
N ILE A 645 11.99 31.77 -13.72
CA ILE A 645 12.43 31.23 -15.02
C ILE A 645 11.24 31.05 -15.96
N GLY A 646 10.11 30.56 -15.46
CA GLY A 646 8.86 30.39 -16.21
C GLY A 646 8.07 31.69 -16.45
N ARG A 647 8.35 32.76 -15.68
CA ARG A 647 7.68 34.08 -15.75
C ARG A 647 6.16 34.02 -15.56
N ALA A 648 5.68 33.14 -14.69
CA ALA A 648 4.25 33.04 -14.41
C ALA A 648 3.71 34.23 -13.58
N ASP A 649 2.59 34.83 -14.01
CA ASP A 649 1.88 35.92 -13.31
C ASP A 649 1.52 35.54 -11.86
N PHE A 650 1.11 34.29 -11.66
CA PHE A 650 0.94 33.62 -10.37
C PHE A 650 1.63 32.25 -10.41
N SER A 651 2.38 31.92 -9.37
CA SER A 651 3.11 30.65 -9.22
C SER A 651 3.01 30.17 -7.78
N TRP A 652 2.17 29.20 -7.48
CA TRP A 652 1.77 28.83 -6.11
C TRP A 652 2.17 27.39 -5.76
N THR A 653 2.25 27.10 -4.46
CA THR A 653 2.22 25.73 -3.91
C THR A 653 1.00 25.64 -3.00
N ILE A 654 0.15 24.61 -3.16
CA ILE A 654 -0.99 24.39 -2.27
C ILE A 654 -0.75 23.11 -1.47
N GLU A 655 -0.51 23.28 -0.16
CA GLU A 655 -0.48 22.18 0.81
C GLU A 655 -1.92 21.90 1.26
N LEU A 656 -2.53 20.84 0.74
CA LEU A 656 -3.90 20.41 1.02
C LEU A 656 -4.12 19.97 2.48
N PRO A 657 -5.37 19.60 2.87
CA PRO A 657 -5.65 19.01 4.16
C PRO A 657 -4.85 17.72 4.44
N ASP A 658 -4.68 17.35 5.71
CA ASP A 658 -5.16 18.03 6.92
C ASP A 658 -4.03 18.80 7.65
N THR A 659 -4.24 19.20 8.91
CA THR A 659 -3.18 19.76 9.77
C THR A 659 -2.40 18.66 10.52
N GLY A 660 -2.34 17.44 9.97
CA GLY A 660 -1.62 16.28 10.51
C GLY A 660 -2.33 15.53 11.64
N THR A 661 -3.65 15.38 11.61
CA THR A 661 -4.36 14.31 12.35
C THR A 661 -4.15 12.98 11.63
N PHE A 662 -4.23 13.02 10.29
CA PHE A 662 -4.02 11.90 9.37
C PHE A 662 -2.79 12.11 8.47
N GLY A 663 -2.42 13.36 8.22
CA GLY A 663 -1.24 13.71 7.46
C GLY A 663 -1.25 13.14 6.04
N PHE A 664 -0.25 12.31 5.72
CA PHE A 664 -0.15 11.66 4.40
C PHE A 664 -1.10 10.47 4.21
N VAL A 665 -1.77 9.98 5.26
CA VAL A 665 -2.65 8.79 5.24
C VAL A 665 -4.09 9.25 5.51
N LEU A 666 -4.57 10.15 4.64
CA LEU A 666 -5.83 10.88 4.79
C LEU A 666 -7.02 9.97 4.40
N PRO A 667 -7.98 9.66 5.30
CA PRO A 667 -9.04 8.69 5.04
C PRO A 667 -9.89 9.02 3.80
N PRO A 668 -10.39 8.02 3.05
CA PRO A 668 -11.20 8.22 1.85
C PRO A 668 -12.44 9.11 2.05
N GLU A 669 -13.05 9.09 3.23
CA GLU A 669 -14.20 9.92 3.60
C GLU A 669 -13.88 11.43 3.61
N GLN A 670 -12.59 11.79 3.61
CA GLN A 670 -12.12 13.17 3.49
C GLN A 670 -11.88 13.60 2.04
N ILE A 671 -11.91 12.70 1.04
CA ILE A 671 -11.65 13.02 -0.36
C ILE A 671 -12.75 13.95 -0.89
N ARG A 672 -14.01 13.49 -0.97
CA ARG A 672 -15.13 14.27 -1.54
C ARG A 672 -15.26 15.69 -0.92
N PRO A 673 -15.29 15.87 0.42
CA PRO A 673 -15.36 17.22 1.00
C PRO A 673 -14.15 18.09 0.68
N THR A 674 -12.94 17.51 0.55
CA THR A 674 -11.73 18.25 0.20
C THR A 674 -11.74 18.72 -1.25
N VAL A 675 -12.18 17.88 -2.20
CA VAL A 675 -12.21 18.27 -3.62
C VAL A 675 -13.31 19.30 -3.90
N GLU A 676 -14.47 19.18 -3.25
CA GLU A 676 -15.56 20.15 -3.32
C GLU A 676 -15.15 21.52 -2.75
N GLU A 677 -14.50 21.53 -1.58
CA GLU A 677 -13.91 22.74 -0.99
C GLU A 677 -12.92 23.42 -1.93
N GLN A 678 -11.96 22.67 -2.48
CA GLN A 678 -10.93 23.25 -3.36
C GLN A 678 -11.53 23.83 -4.64
N TRP A 679 -12.56 23.24 -5.23
CA TRP A 679 -13.24 23.81 -6.40
C TRP A 679 -13.82 25.20 -6.10
N ALA A 680 -14.54 25.37 -4.99
CA ALA A 680 -15.07 26.68 -4.58
C ALA A 680 -13.96 27.73 -4.40
N GLY A 681 -12.80 27.33 -3.87
CA GLY A 681 -11.62 28.19 -3.80
C GLY A 681 -11.01 28.53 -5.16
N GLN A 682 -10.93 27.58 -6.08
CA GLN A 682 -10.38 27.81 -7.43
C GLN A 682 -11.28 28.72 -8.29
N GLN A 683 -12.61 28.63 -8.17
CA GLN A 683 -13.52 29.55 -8.87
C GLN A 683 -13.21 31.02 -8.54
N VAL A 684 -12.94 31.31 -7.25
CA VAL A 684 -12.51 32.66 -6.81
C VAL A 684 -11.14 33.02 -7.38
N LEU A 685 -10.16 32.10 -7.36
CA LEU A 685 -8.85 32.34 -7.97
C LEU A 685 -8.96 32.72 -9.45
N TYR A 686 -9.74 31.96 -10.25
CA TYR A 686 -9.90 32.21 -11.68
C TYR A 686 -10.46 33.60 -11.97
N SER A 687 -11.47 34.05 -11.21
CA SER A 687 -12.05 35.39 -11.35
C SER A 687 -11.01 36.52 -11.14
N LEU A 688 -10.01 36.29 -10.27
CA LEU A 688 -8.99 37.26 -9.90
C LEU A 688 -7.74 37.22 -10.80
N LEU A 689 -7.61 36.25 -11.72
CA LEU A 689 -6.41 36.14 -12.57
C LEU A 689 -6.21 37.36 -13.48
N ASN A 690 -7.31 37.88 -14.05
CA ASN A 690 -7.32 39.04 -14.95
C ASN A 690 -7.70 40.36 -14.24
N GLU A 691 -7.92 40.39 -12.92
CA GLU A 691 -8.05 41.65 -12.20
C GLU A 691 -6.74 42.46 -12.28
N ILE A 692 -6.86 43.75 -12.61
CA ILE A 692 -5.80 44.74 -12.42
C ILE A 692 -5.98 45.32 -11.01
N PHE A 693 -4.98 45.09 -10.16
CA PHE A 693 -4.99 45.56 -8.78
C PHE A 693 -4.45 46.99 -8.76
N PHE A 694 -5.06 47.88 -7.97
CA PHE A 694 -4.87 49.34 -8.08
C PHE A 694 -3.59 49.87 -7.41
N ASP A 695 -2.52 49.06 -7.39
CA ASP A 695 -1.25 49.30 -6.69
C ASP A 695 -0.10 48.39 -7.18
N ASP A 696 0.18 48.36 -8.49
CA ASP A 696 1.41 47.73 -9.05
C ASP A 696 2.72 48.33 -8.45
N GLU A 697 2.65 49.49 -7.80
CA GLU A 697 3.63 49.96 -6.82
C GLU A 697 2.94 50.26 -5.46
N GLY A 698 3.19 49.42 -4.46
CA GLY A 698 2.77 49.64 -3.07
C GLY A 698 3.74 48.95 -2.08
N PRO A 699 4.06 49.55 -0.93
CA PRO A 699 4.86 48.87 0.11
C PRO A 699 4.03 47.80 0.82
N ALA A 700 4.68 46.67 1.11
CA ALA A 700 4.13 45.55 1.91
C ALA A 700 4.00 45.89 3.41
#